data_AF-A0A7J4GGE8-F1
#
_entry.id   AF-A0A7J4GGE8-F1
#
_cell.length_a   1.000
_cell.length_b   1.000
_cell.length_c   1.000
_cell.angle_alpha   90.00
_cell.angle_beta   90.00
_cell.angle_gamma   90.00
#
_symmetry.space_group_name_H-M   'P 1'
#
loop_
_entity.id
_entity.type
_entity.pdbx_description
1 polymer ?
#
loop_
_entity_poly.entity_id
_entity_poly.type
_entity_poly.pdbx_seq_one_letter_code
_entity_poly.pdbx_strand_id
1 'polypeptide(L)'
;MDAKLKARTLTIVGILLIGVNFLVLAPFVAGQVETGVGEVVQSGYDGLNDDGEYDPYFDYNDDWNVSYADRVYFAYSITNADALNSAEASMPEFTKMGPFIYNVTTTREILDFDSDAGTITYSEYDSFAWCEDCVWVDDDGNDVASESGTTEISNMNILWNTQRIAGIATGIEYGEIFAKAGYAQMMLINDMQNRAPSIWASEEIDLMVPGASAALQQAGYDEATADAMAPAAVLQGAYDNWLAQSGADDASPDFAASAQSILYDAVDPSTGICIALTCDIGPMLVAGMGAPSETTTPARAALFGYGSTDPVVLTHMDWAVYALAGTTFATNGGGADLETATDLRERLAEVSGVDIANPEALNNILWGTEGSSPNNGILSVSDFQGIPLYGVALFLLGAQSDAFGTMLTYGIGLTQLLGLSYDWAGLWIDMVGGVPLEFEMILVGGTGTMGADSWWQHSFGSEEPIAGGYIPIGLNRGDHEGEVSLSIEKVREILYDSDYALTGDFASIFMYAELSGESLPTGADGLEMGGVIAPWNDAAVASLYGISESDAAALRSWVSDFMFEEVIGALLSFQYGASAITTQSINNWLYGWSDAVLVGLFDEESSWVSLETDDTYYGSENDDRPNGMSTGDFSVYVMSTGTGAHAEDGTTGQRLMQGYLNSDGDGLCDFKLNSDGSADTSDEGEGFDCAENEIYGLTEHLPWRAPHREASTLGLLSDHVGNANTVVTGTIGGIASADESFKVNLVGYAITESVPGEMEEYKEIPMRAHTVDLDPAQHQIQAKLIGSGTFVDVLPGALPVYFGSHVDIKVEPVTNVAMYGKSVSMFHFDLRGPGNMNPDFSDGSTDTHPVFEIHTFSEIPDDSADIFKCKVLHNLGPMGWSDFGGSGDCELEGTGTIDMVAAALYIVGIALLAYGGMMMVGGRSAKGGSLLAASEKEE
;
A
#
# COMPACT_ATOMS: atom_id res chain seq x y z
N MET A 1 23.30 34.23 -88.93
CA MET A 1 23.36 34.54 -87.49
C MET A 1 24.80 34.88 -87.15
N ASP A 2 25.08 36.04 -86.56
CA ASP A 2 26.43 36.45 -86.15
C ASP A 2 27.01 35.43 -85.15
N ALA A 3 28.31 35.11 -85.24
CA ALA A 3 28.97 34.13 -84.38
C ALA A 3 28.85 34.50 -82.89
N LYS A 4 28.85 35.81 -82.58
CA LYS A 4 28.59 36.33 -81.24
C LYS A 4 27.14 36.15 -80.78
N LEU A 5 26.18 36.29 -81.69
CA LEU A 5 24.76 36.07 -81.40
C LEU A 5 24.47 34.58 -81.18
N LYS A 6 25.14 33.69 -81.93
CA LYS A 6 25.06 32.24 -81.75
C LYS A 6 25.68 31.77 -80.44
N ALA A 7 26.84 32.31 -80.06
CA ALA A 7 27.48 32.02 -78.77
C ALA A 7 26.63 32.49 -77.58
N ARG A 8 26.09 33.71 -77.61
CA ARG A 8 25.16 34.21 -76.57
C ARG A 8 23.89 33.38 -76.45
N THR A 9 23.30 32.98 -77.57
CA THR A 9 22.06 32.18 -77.57
C THR A 9 22.31 30.79 -76.97
N LEU A 10 23.43 30.12 -77.28
CA LEU A 10 23.77 28.81 -76.73
C LEU A 10 24.10 28.86 -75.23
N THR A 11 24.77 29.92 -74.77
CA THR A 11 25.02 30.15 -73.33
C THR A 11 23.72 30.45 -72.56
N ILE A 12 22.81 31.25 -73.13
CA ILE A 12 21.50 31.55 -72.50
C ILE A 12 20.62 30.29 -72.46
N VAL A 13 20.61 29.48 -73.51
CA VAL A 13 19.88 28.21 -73.54
C VAL A 13 20.49 27.20 -72.54
N GLY A 14 21.82 27.13 -72.40
CA GLY A 14 22.47 26.31 -71.38
C GLY A 14 22.12 26.72 -69.93
N ILE A 15 22.06 28.04 -69.66
CA ILE A 15 21.61 28.56 -68.35
C ILE A 15 20.12 28.29 -68.12
N LEU A 16 19.28 28.42 -69.15
CA LEU A 16 17.84 28.13 -69.06
C LEU A 16 17.56 26.64 -68.85
N LEU A 17 18.33 25.73 -69.47
CA LEU A 17 18.17 24.28 -69.27
C LEU A 17 18.58 23.85 -67.85
N ILE A 18 19.65 24.44 -67.31
CA ILE A 18 20.03 24.26 -65.89
C ILE A 18 19.00 24.92 -64.96
N GLY A 19 18.47 26.09 -65.34
CA GLY A 19 17.43 26.80 -64.58
C GLY A 19 16.07 26.09 -64.58
N VAL A 20 15.71 25.35 -65.64
CA VAL A 20 14.52 24.47 -65.66
C VAL A 20 14.71 23.30 -64.71
N ASN A 21 15.93 22.78 -64.56
CA ASN A 21 16.20 21.75 -63.57
C ASN A 21 16.04 22.26 -62.13
N PHE A 22 16.54 23.48 -61.87
CA PHE A 22 16.53 24.09 -60.53
C PHE A 22 15.16 24.70 -60.12
N LEU A 23 14.44 25.34 -61.04
CA LEU A 23 13.23 26.12 -60.72
C LEU A 23 11.91 25.39 -61.01
N VAL A 24 11.95 24.27 -61.73
CA VAL A 24 10.75 23.57 -62.18
C VAL A 24 10.82 22.07 -61.85
N LEU A 25 11.90 21.39 -62.24
CA LEU A 25 12.03 19.95 -61.96
C LEU A 25 12.36 19.69 -60.49
N ALA A 26 13.28 20.41 -59.87
CA ALA A 26 13.62 20.20 -58.46
C ALA A 26 12.44 20.41 -57.50
N PRO A 27 11.60 21.47 -57.63
CA PRO A 27 10.39 21.60 -56.80
C PRO A 27 9.28 20.58 -57.14
N PHE A 28 9.14 20.20 -58.42
CA PHE A 28 8.18 19.18 -58.85
C PHE A 28 8.56 17.79 -58.33
N VAL A 29 9.83 17.43 -58.44
CA VAL A 29 10.39 16.19 -57.91
C VAL A 29 10.40 16.22 -56.41
N ALA A 30 10.77 17.33 -55.75
CA ALA A 30 10.66 17.43 -54.31
C ALA A 30 9.22 17.17 -53.85
N GLY A 31 8.22 17.76 -54.51
CA GLY A 31 6.82 17.45 -54.23
C GLY A 31 6.40 16.01 -54.57
N GLN A 32 7.02 15.35 -55.56
CA GLN A 32 6.75 13.93 -55.90
C GLN A 32 7.51 12.94 -55.01
N VAL A 33 8.67 13.32 -54.50
CA VAL A 33 9.44 12.56 -53.49
C VAL A 33 8.78 12.75 -52.13
N GLU A 34 8.31 13.93 -51.78
CA GLU A 34 7.49 14.17 -50.60
C GLU A 34 6.17 13.38 -50.67
N THR A 35 5.47 13.40 -51.81
CA THR A 35 4.27 12.57 -52.01
C THR A 35 4.60 11.06 -52.01
N GLY A 36 5.65 10.65 -52.73
CA GLY A 36 6.03 9.23 -52.86
C GLY A 36 6.64 8.63 -51.60
N VAL A 37 7.38 9.42 -50.82
CA VAL A 37 7.88 9.00 -49.50
C VAL A 37 6.72 8.97 -48.50
N GLY A 38 5.77 9.90 -48.56
CA GLY A 38 4.52 9.81 -47.80
C GLY A 38 3.72 8.55 -48.14
N GLU A 39 3.57 8.22 -49.43
CA GLU A 39 2.93 6.98 -49.89
C GLU A 39 3.70 5.73 -49.46
N VAL A 40 5.04 5.74 -49.45
CA VAL A 40 5.88 4.61 -48.99
C VAL A 40 5.81 4.42 -47.47
N VAL A 41 5.78 5.52 -46.72
CA VAL A 41 5.59 5.47 -45.26
C VAL A 41 4.19 4.95 -44.94
N GLN A 42 3.16 5.34 -45.72
CA GLN A 42 1.79 4.87 -45.54
C GLN A 42 1.58 3.42 -46.02
N SER A 43 2.26 3.00 -47.09
CA SER A 43 2.21 1.61 -47.59
C SER A 43 2.91 0.65 -46.65
N GLY A 44 3.89 1.10 -45.85
CA GLY A 44 4.52 0.27 -44.81
C GLY A 44 3.63 -0.01 -43.58
N TYR A 45 2.33 0.31 -43.64
CA TYR A 45 1.34 0.03 -42.60
C TYR A 45 0.05 -0.57 -43.20
N ASP A 46 -0.01 -0.80 -44.52
CA ASP A 46 -1.26 -1.10 -45.23
C ASP A 46 -1.67 -2.57 -45.19
N GLY A 47 -0.80 -3.45 -44.69
CA GLY A 47 -1.01 -4.88 -44.56
C GLY A 47 -0.93 -5.62 -45.90
N LEU A 48 -0.27 -5.04 -46.90
CA LEU A 48 -0.06 -5.63 -48.22
C LEU A 48 1.43 -5.91 -48.45
N ASN A 49 1.73 -7.06 -49.05
CA ASN A 49 3.09 -7.33 -49.50
C ASN A 49 3.42 -6.64 -50.83
N ASP A 50 4.69 -6.73 -51.27
CA ASP A 50 5.18 -6.15 -52.53
C ASP A 50 4.38 -6.56 -53.79
N ASP A 51 3.66 -7.68 -53.74
CA ASP A 51 2.81 -8.20 -54.82
C ASP A 51 1.36 -7.68 -54.75
N GLY A 52 1.03 -6.87 -53.73
CA GLY A 52 -0.30 -6.34 -53.45
C GLY A 52 -1.27 -7.38 -52.90
N GLU A 53 -0.77 -8.49 -52.36
CA GLU A 53 -1.56 -9.49 -51.65
C GLU A 53 -1.62 -9.14 -50.16
N TYR A 54 -2.76 -9.41 -49.54
CA TYR A 54 -2.97 -9.19 -48.11
C TYR A 54 -2.05 -10.10 -47.28
N ASP A 55 -1.12 -9.47 -46.57
CA ASP A 55 -0.19 -10.10 -45.63
C ASP A 55 0.12 -9.11 -44.51
N PRO A 56 -0.64 -9.14 -43.39
CA PRO A 56 -0.46 -8.21 -42.28
C PRO A 56 0.87 -8.42 -41.54
N TYR A 57 1.63 -9.48 -41.82
CA TYR A 57 2.95 -9.72 -41.22
C TYR A 57 4.10 -9.17 -42.08
N PHE A 58 3.81 -8.68 -43.29
CA PHE A 58 4.82 -8.14 -44.19
C PHE A 58 5.36 -6.79 -43.68
N ASP A 59 4.45 -5.89 -43.30
CA ASP A 59 4.76 -4.57 -42.74
C ASP A 59 5.21 -4.65 -41.28
N TYR A 60 4.68 -5.63 -40.55
CA TYR A 60 4.92 -5.87 -39.13
C TYR A 60 5.82 -7.08 -38.95
N ASN A 61 7.06 -6.92 -39.39
CA ASN A 61 8.08 -7.96 -39.45
C ASN A 61 8.61 -8.39 -38.06
N ASP A 62 9.56 -9.33 -38.04
CA ASP A 62 10.17 -9.85 -36.79
C ASP A 62 10.79 -8.75 -35.90
N ASP A 63 11.30 -7.65 -36.49
CA ASP A 63 11.90 -6.53 -35.74
C ASP A 63 10.84 -5.64 -35.07
N TRP A 64 9.61 -5.61 -35.61
CA TRP A 64 8.47 -4.96 -34.94
C TRP A 64 7.86 -5.87 -33.88
N ASN A 65 7.74 -7.17 -34.18
CA ASN A 65 7.25 -8.20 -33.25
C ASN A 65 8.15 -8.31 -32.01
N VAL A 66 9.46 -8.13 -32.16
CA VAL A 66 10.41 -8.13 -31.04
C VAL A 66 11.38 -6.97 -31.19
N SER A 67 11.24 -5.97 -30.33
CA SER A 67 12.12 -4.79 -30.32
C SER A 67 12.98 -4.73 -29.06
N TYR A 68 14.23 -4.28 -29.22
CA TYR A 68 15.19 -4.14 -28.12
C TYR A 68 15.51 -2.67 -27.84
N ALA A 69 15.50 -2.28 -26.56
CA ALA A 69 15.88 -0.94 -26.12
C ALA A 69 16.59 -0.97 -24.77
N ASP A 70 17.49 -0.02 -24.54
CA ASP A 70 18.13 0.14 -23.23
C ASP A 70 17.33 1.12 -22.37
N ARG A 71 17.07 0.73 -21.12
CA ARG A 71 16.53 1.63 -20.08
C ARG A 71 17.56 1.78 -18.97
N VAL A 72 17.73 3.02 -18.52
CA VAL A 72 18.68 3.37 -17.46
C VAL A 72 17.92 3.95 -16.28
N TYR A 73 18.08 3.32 -15.13
CA TYR A 73 17.43 3.72 -13.89
C TYR A 73 18.43 4.35 -12.92
N PHE A 74 17.96 5.36 -12.20
CA PHE A 74 18.61 5.87 -11.00
C PHE A 74 17.62 5.84 -9.84
N ALA A 75 18.15 5.64 -8.64
CA ALA A 75 17.35 5.61 -7.42
C ALA A 75 18.01 6.46 -6.34
N TYR A 76 17.19 7.13 -5.54
CA TYR A 76 17.66 7.91 -4.40
C TYR A 76 17.47 7.11 -3.12
N SER A 77 18.55 6.46 -2.67
CA SER A 77 18.54 5.59 -1.49
C SER A 77 18.63 6.41 -0.19
N ILE A 78 17.79 6.07 0.79
CA ILE A 78 17.77 6.68 2.12
C ILE A 78 18.88 6.08 2.98
N THR A 79 19.86 6.89 3.39
CA THR A 79 21.04 6.39 4.14
C THR A 79 20.84 6.29 5.65
N ASN A 80 19.79 6.91 6.19
CA ASN A 80 19.46 6.93 7.61
C ASN A 80 18.13 6.19 7.92
N ALA A 81 17.82 5.13 7.18
CA ALA A 81 16.58 4.35 7.30
C ALA A 81 16.31 3.84 8.73
N ASP A 82 17.30 3.24 9.40
CA ASP A 82 17.15 2.75 10.78
C ASP A 82 16.76 3.87 11.76
N ALA A 83 17.37 5.05 11.61
CA ALA A 83 17.08 6.20 12.46
C ALA A 83 15.67 6.77 12.22
N LEU A 84 15.16 6.68 10.99
CA LEU A 84 13.80 7.10 10.66
C LEU A 84 12.76 6.10 11.17
N ASN A 85 12.96 4.81 10.93
CA ASN A 85 12.07 3.75 11.40
C ASN A 85 12.01 3.66 12.93
N SER A 86 13.06 4.09 13.63
CA SER A 86 13.10 4.19 15.10
C SER A 86 12.72 5.57 15.65
N ALA A 87 12.29 6.50 14.79
CA ALA A 87 11.98 7.89 15.14
C ALA A 87 13.13 8.67 15.82
N GLU A 88 14.38 8.22 15.66
CA GLU A 88 15.59 8.94 16.09
C GLU A 88 15.97 10.09 15.13
N ALA A 89 15.47 10.07 13.90
CA ALA A 89 15.59 11.11 12.89
C ALA A 89 14.22 11.52 12.34
N SER A 90 14.09 12.78 11.93
CA SER A 90 12.84 13.34 11.40
C SER A 90 12.91 13.69 9.91
N MET A 91 14.05 13.52 9.26
CA MET A 91 14.25 13.83 7.84
C MET A 91 15.13 12.79 7.14
N PRO A 92 14.75 12.33 5.95
CA PRO A 92 15.55 11.41 5.16
C PRO A 92 16.78 12.08 4.54
N GLU A 93 17.89 11.34 4.54
CA GLU A 93 19.13 11.67 3.84
C GLU A 93 19.23 10.80 2.59
N PHE A 94 19.30 11.41 1.42
CA PHE A 94 19.29 10.69 0.14
C PHE A 94 20.67 10.64 -0.52
N THR A 95 20.97 9.50 -1.15
CA THR A 95 22.12 9.33 -2.03
C THR A 95 21.65 8.76 -3.36
N LYS A 96 21.99 9.43 -4.47
CA LYS A 96 21.73 8.94 -5.83
C LYS A 96 22.60 7.71 -6.12
N MET A 97 21.97 6.63 -6.54
CA MET A 97 22.58 5.34 -6.92
C MET A 97 22.21 4.99 -8.37
N GLY A 98 23.02 4.17 -9.02
CA GLY A 98 22.96 3.88 -10.46
C GLY A 98 24.15 4.47 -11.24
N PRO A 99 24.19 4.31 -12.57
CA PRO A 99 23.11 3.83 -13.43
C PRO A 99 22.86 2.32 -13.29
N PHE A 100 21.61 1.89 -13.21
CA PHE A 100 21.22 0.49 -13.39
C PHE A 100 20.69 0.33 -14.81
N ILE A 101 21.40 -0.44 -15.65
CA ILE A 101 21.08 -0.55 -17.08
C ILE A 101 20.45 -1.91 -17.37
N TYR A 102 19.30 -1.89 -18.05
CA TYR A 102 18.58 -3.08 -18.46
C TYR A 102 18.33 -3.06 -19.97
N ASN A 103 18.52 -4.20 -20.61
CA ASN A 103 18.03 -4.43 -21.97
C ASN A 103 16.57 -4.86 -21.87
N VAL A 104 15.69 -4.06 -22.45
CA VAL A 104 14.25 -4.28 -22.51
C VAL A 104 13.92 -4.91 -23.84
N THR A 105 13.26 -6.06 -23.79
CA THR A 105 12.73 -6.76 -24.97
C THR A 105 11.22 -6.62 -24.95
N THR A 106 10.69 -5.80 -25.86
CA THR A 106 9.24 -5.67 -26.05
C THR A 106 8.78 -6.67 -27.09
N THR A 107 7.84 -7.53 -26.71
CA THR A 107 7.24 -8.53 -27.60
C THR A 107 5.82 -8.10 -27.96
N ARG A 108 5.48 -8.17 -29.25
CA ARG A 108 4.17 -7.82 -29.80
C ARG A 108 3.60 -8.99 -30.58
N GLU A 109 2.31 -9.24 -30.40
CA GLU A 109 1.56 -10.23 -31.17
C GLU A 109 0.33 -9.60 -31.80
N ILE A 110 0.16 -9.79 -33.11
CA ILE A 110 -1.00 -9.29 -33.85
C ILE A 110 -2.21 -10.18 -33.55
N LEU A 111 -3.24 -9.59 -32.95
CA LEU A 111 -4.50 -10.27 -32.61
C LEU A 111 -5.54 -10.13 -33.73
N ASP A 112 -5.64 -8.93 -34.33
CA ASP A 112 -6.58 -8.65 -35.42
C ASP A 112 -6.07 -7.52 -36.34
N PHE A 113 -6.49 -7.56 -37.60
CA PHE A 113 -6.20 -6.51 -38.59
C PHE A 113 -7.45 -6.25 -39.43
N ASP A 114 -8.03 -5.06 -39.27
CA ASP A 114 -9.21 -4.62 -40.02
C ASP A 114 -8.80 -3.58 -41.07
N SER A 115 -8.70 -4.03 -42.31
CA SER A 115 -8.35 -3.19 -43.47
C SER A 115 -9.43 -2.15 -43.84
N ASP A 116 -10.71 -2.43 -43.54
CA ASP A 116 -11.81 -1.52 -43.86
C ASP A 116 -11.89 -0.40 -42.83
N ALA A 117 -11.73 -0.75 -41.53
CA ALA A 117 -11.62 0.22 -40.45
C ALA A 117 -10.28 0.97 -40.49
N GLY A 118 -9.22 0.35 -41.03
CA GLY A 118 -7.87 0.92 -41.02
C GLY A 118 -7.19 0.81 -39.65
N THR A 119 -7.34 -0.33 -38.99
CA THR A 119 -6.87 -0.54 -37.62
C THR A 119 -6.19 -1.89 -37.43
N ILE A 120 -5.14 -1.92 -36.63
CA ILE A 120 -4.48 -3.14 -36.16
C ILE A 120 -4.64 -3.25 -34.64
N THR A 121 -4.95 -4.45 -34.16
CA THR A 121 -5.03 -4.79 -32.73
C THR A 121 -3.90 -5.75 -32.38
N TYR A 122 -3.09 -5.40 -31.40
CA TYR A 122 -1.97 -6.23 -30.95
C TYR A 122 -1.84 -6.24 -29.43
N SER A 123 -1.34 -7.35 -28.87
CA SER A 123 -0.88 -7.41 -27.48
C SER A 123 0.59 -7.03 -27.40
N GLU A 124 1.00 -6.46 -26.27
CA GLU A 124 2.37 -6.05 -26.00
C GLU A 124 2.73 -6.36 -24.54
N TYR A 125 3.91 -6.94 -24.34
CA TYR A 125 4.53 -7.10 -23.03
C TYR A 125 6.05 -6.85 -23.11
N ASP A 126 6.61 -6.38 -22.01
CA ASP A 126 8.04 -6.09 -21.88
C ASP A 126 8.72 -7.17 -21.01
N SER A 127 9.96 -7.52 -21.35
CA SER A 127 10.83 -8.34 -20.50
C SER A 127 12.18 -7.67 -20.28
N PHE A 128 12.70 -7.77 -19.05
CA PHE A 128 13.85 -6.97 -18.61
C PHE A 128 15.04 -7.85 -18.24
N ALA A 129 16.20 -7.58 -18.86
CA ALA A 129 17.45 -8.26 -18.53
C ALA A 129 18.51 -7.26 -18.06
N TRP A 130 19.03 -7.44 -16.84
CA TRP A 130 20.14 -6.61 -16.36
C TRP A 130 21.38 -6.76 -17.24
N CYS A 131 21.94 -5.64 -17.68
CA CYS A 131 23.12 -5.62 -18.52
C CYS A 131 24.36 -5.22 -17.70
N GLU A 132 25.17 -6.21 -17.30
CA GLU A 132 26.40 -6.02 -16.52
C GLU A 132 27.47 -5.23 -17.29
N ASP A 133 27.58 -5.46 -18.60
CA ASP A 133 28.63 -4.90 -19.45
C ASP A 133 28.22 -3.58 -20.13
N CYS A 134 27.00 -3.08 -19.87
CA CYS A 134 26.50 -1.85 -20.47
C CYS A 134 27.12 -0.61 -19.81
N VAL A 135 27.23 0.46 -20.61
CA VAL A 135 27.80 1.75 -20.21
C VAL A 135 26.82 2.85 -20.57
N TRP A 136 26.56 3.74 -19.62
CA TRP A 136 25.79 4.95 -19.82
C TRP A 136 26.72 6.16 -19.92
N VAL A 137 26.41 7.10 -20.81
CA VAL A 137 27.17 8.35 -20.95
C VAL A 137 26.45 9.43 -20.17
N ASP A 138 27.13 9.99 -19.15
CA ASP A 138 26.58 11.06 -18.33
C ASP A 138 26.45 12.40 -19.08
N ASP A 139 25.77 13.37 -18.47
CA ASP A 139 25.58 14.71 -19.07
C ASP A 139 26.91 15.47 -19.28
N ASP A 140 27.98 15.06 -18.58
CA ASP A 140 29.34 15.58 -18.74
C ASP A 140 30.14 14.83 -19.83
N GLY A 141 29.55 13.80 -20.46
CA GLY A 141 30.13 12.99 -21.53
C GLY A 141 31.06 11.88 -21.06
N ASN A 142 30.95 11.43 -19.81
CA ASN A 142 31.75 10.34 -19.25
C ASN A 142 31.00 9.00 -19.27
N ASP A 143 31.74 7.95 -19.57
CA ASP A 143 31.27 6.57 -19.52
C ASP A 143 31.17 6.07 -18.06
N VAL A 144 29.97 5.68 -17.65
CA VAL A 144 29.66 5.08 -16.34
C VAL A 144 29.11 3.68 -16.52
N ALA A 145 29.72 2.68 -15.88
CA ALA A 145 29.29 1.29 -15.98
C ALA A 145 28.00 1.02 -15.19
N SER A 146 27.21 0.06 -15.65
CA SER A 146 26.01 -0.44 -14.96
C SER A 146 26.33 -0.96 -13.55
N GLU A 147 25.60 -0.49 -12.54
CA GLU A 147 25.62 -1.06 -11.20
C GLU A 147 24.79 -2.36 -11.14
N SER A 148 25.06 -3.21 -10.15
CA SER A 148 24.40 -4.52 -10.06
C SER A 148 22.92 -4.41 -9.72
N GLY A 149 22.08 -5.19 -10.42
CA GLY A 149 20.64 -5.32 -10.12
C GLY A 149 20.31 -5.87 -8.73
N THR A 150 21.29 -6.45 -8.02
CA THR A 150 21.14 -6.92 -6.63
C THR A 150 21.59 -5.89 -5.59
N THR A 151 21.89 -4.66 -6.01
CA THR A 151 22.27 -3.58 -5.09
C THR A 151 21.08 -3.19 -4.22
N GLU A 152 21.26 -3.25 -2.91
CA GLU A 152 20.25 -2.90 -1.91
C GLU A 152 20.01 -1.39 -1.86
N ILE A 153 18.74 -1.00 -1.95
CA ILE A 153 18.28 0.39 -1.91
C ILE A 153 17.23 0.49 -0.82
N SER A 154 17.41 1.49 0.05
CA SER A 154 16.41 1.82 1.06
C SER A 154 15.52 2.92 0.52
N ASN A 155 14.21 2.69 0.48
CA ASN A 155 13.24 3.69 0.04
C ASN A 155 11.96 3.57 0.84
N MET A 156 11.07 4.55 0.72
CA MET A 156 9.78 4.49 1.38
C MET A 156 8.99 3.30 0.87
N ASN A 157 8.36 2.60 1.80
CA ASN A 157 7.48 1.49 1.51
C ASN A 157 6.18 2.05 0.93
N ILE A 158 5.96 1.81 -0.36
CA ILE A 158 4.82 2.36 -1.11
C ILE A 158 3.46 1.82 -0.63
N LEU A 159 3.45 0.68 0.06
CA LEU A 159 2.24 0.06 0.59
C LEU A 159 1.94 0.52 2.03
N TRP A 160 2.92 1.05 2.75
CA TRP A 160 2.85 1.28 4.19
C TRP A 160 1.65 2.13 4.62
N ASN A 161 1.45 3.29 3.99
CA ASN A 161 0.37 4.20 4.36
C ASN A 161 -0.99 3.64 3.93
N THR A 162 -1.09 3.03 2.75
CA THR A 162 -2.33 2.35 2.31
C THR A 162 -2.70 1.22 3.25
N GLN A 163 -1.73 0.40 3.69
CA GLN A 163 -1.92 -0.67 4.68
C GLN A 163 -2.34 -0.11 6.05
N ARG A 164 -1.77 1.02 6.48
CA ARG A 164 -2.20 1.69 7.72
C ARG A 164 -3.64 2.17 7.65
N ILE A 165 -4.05 2.77 6.52
CA ILE A 165 -5.42 3.26 6.36
C ILE A 165 -6.41 2.09 6.25
N ALA A 166 -6.10 1.08 5.43
CA ALA A 166 -6.94 -0.10 5.27
C ALA A 166 -7.03 -0.93 6.56
N GLY A 167 -5.94 -1.00 7.32
CA GLY A 167 -5.84 -1.77 8.56
C GLY A 167 -6.47 -1.11 9.78
N ILE A 168 -7.16 0.03 9.68
CA ILE A 168 -7.67 0.72 10.86
C ILE A 168 -8.77 -0.04 11.60
N ALA A 169 -9.71 -0.66 10.88
CA ALA A 169 -10.76 -1.47 11.50
C ALA A 169 -10.14 -2.65 12.27
N THR A 170 -9.27 -3.41 11.62
CA THR A 170 -8.50 -4.50 12.24
C THR A 170 -7.62 -4.02 13.39
N GLY A 171 -7.00 -2.85 13.26
CA GLY A 171 -6.20 -2.23 14.32
C GLY A 171 -7.03 -1.92 15.56
N ILE A 172 -8.27 -1.48 15.39
CA ILE A 172 -9.22 -1.25 16.50
C ILE A 172 -9.61 -2.57 17.17
N GLU A 173 -9.88 -3.63 16.40
CA GLU A 173 -10.16 -4.96 16.95
C GLU A 173 -8.98 -5.52 17.76
N TYR A 174 -7.75 -5.39 17.25
CA TYR A 174 -6.55 -5.75 18.01
C TYR A 174 -6.36 -4.86 19.25
N GLY A 175 -6.64 -3.56 19.13
CA GLY A 175 -6.65 -2.63 20.27
C GLY A 175 -7.57 -3.12 21.38
N GLU A 176 -8.79 -3.53 21.04
CA GLU A 176 -9.73 -4.16 21.98
C GLU A 176 -9.15 -5.43 22.62
N ILE A 177 -8.53 -6.33 21.83
CA ILE A 177 -7.88 -7.53 22.35
C ILE A 177 -6.80 -7.17 23.37
N PHE A 178 -5.94 -6.19 23.07
CA PHE A 178 -4.90 -5.75 24.03
C PHE A 178 -5.48 -5.08 25.27
N ALA A 179 -6.58 -4.32 25.13
CA ALA A 179 -7.28 -3.75 26.27
C ALA A 179 -7.84 -4.85 27.19
N LYS A 180 -8.54 -5.83 26.61
CA LYS A 180 -9.06 -7.00 27.32
C LYS A 180 -7.95 -7.86 27.93
N ALA A 181 -6.77 -7.88 27.33
CA ALA A 181 -5.60 -8.52 27.91
C ALA A 181 -5.15 -7.85 29.21
N GLY A 182 -5.28 -6.52 29.31
CA GLY A 182 -5.08 -5.80 30.58
C GLY A 182 -6.09 -6.22 31.64
N TYR A 183 -7.37 -6.30 31.26
CA TYR A 183 -8.41 -6.86 32.13
C TYR A 183 -8.07 -8.28 32.59
N ALA A 184 -7.75 -9.17 31.65
CA ALA A 184 -7.39 -10.56 31.97
C ALA A 184 -6.19 -10.63 32.89
N GLN A 185 -5.13 -9.84 32.65
CA GLN A 185 -3.97 -9.77 33.55
C GLN A 185 -4.38 -9.37 34.97
N MET A 186 -5.22 -8.34 35.14
CA MET A 186 -5.72 -7.95 36.46
C MET A 186 -6.47 -9.09 37.14
N MET A 187 -7.29 -9.83 36.39
CA MET A 187 -8.04 -10.97 36.92
C MET A 187 -7.12 -12.13 37.32
N LEU A 188 -6.11 -12.43 36.50
CA LEU A 188 -5.11 -13.47 36.79
C LEU A 188 -4.26 -13.13 38.03
N ILE A 189 -3.87 -11.86 38.17
CA ILE A 189 -3.21 -11.36 39.38
C ILE A 189 -4.13 -11.53 40.58
N ASN A 190 -5.39 -11.10 40.49
CA ASN A 190 -6.36 -11.24 41.57
C ASN A 190 -6.62 -12.71 41.94
N ASP A 191 -6.68 -13.60 40.95
CA ASP A 191 -6.85 -15.04 41.17
C ASP A 191 -5.68 -15.62 41.98
N MET A 192 -4.45 -15.34 41.56
CA MET A 192 -3.26 -15.86 42.26
C MET A 192 -3.03 -15.17 43.62
N GLN A 193 -3.26 -13.86 43.70
CA GLN A 193 -2.98 -13.06 44.91
C GLN A 193 -4.06 -13.22 45.99
N ASN A 194 -5.33 -13.32 45.58
CA ASN A 194 -6.47 -13.30 46.48
C ASN A 194 -7.35 -14.54 46.37
N ARG A 195 -7.74 -15.00 45.18
CA ARG A 195 -8.70 -16.12 45.07
C ARG A 195 -8.13 -17.44 45.60
N ALA A 196 -6.90 -17.81 45.22
CA ALA A 196 -6.26 -19.02 45.73
C ALA A 196 -6.16 -19.06 47.27
N PRO A 197 -5.60 -18.02 47.95
CA PRO A 197 -5.63 -17.95 49.42
C PRO A 197 -7.02 -17.94 50.04
N SER A 198 -8.02 -17.39 49.34
CA SER A 198 -9.40 -17.35 49.81
C SER A 198 -10.05 -18.72 49.77
N ILE A 199 -9.80 -19.51 48.72
CA ILE A 199 -10.21 -20.92 48.63
C ILE A 199 -9.61 -21.70 49.80
N TRP A 200 -8.29 -21.65 49.99
CA TRP A 200 -7.63 -22.34 51.11
C TRP A 200 -8.15 -21.89 52.47
N ALA A 201 -8.40 -20.59 52.64
CA ALA A 201 -8.98 -20.07 53.88
C ALA A 201 -10.41 -20.56 54.11
N SER A 202 -11.22 -20.67 53.06
CA SER A 202 -12.59 -21.17 53.15
C SER A 202 -12.63 -22.65 53.50
N GLU A 203 -11.75 -23.46 52.90
CA GLU A 203 -11.58 -24.89 53.24
C GLU A 203 -11.09 -25.06 54.67
N GLU A 204 -10.15 -24.22 55.13
CA GLU A 204 -9.68 -24.25 56.52
C GLU A 204 -10.81 -23.91 57.49
N ILE A 205 -11.60 -22.87 57.20
CA ILE A 205 -12.76 -22.48 58.02
C ILE A 205 -13.81 -23.60 58.05
N ASP A 206 -14.10 -24.24 56.91
CA ASP A 206 -15.03 -25.37 56.86
C ASP A 206 -14.54 -26.54 57.72
N LEU A 207 -13.22 -26.83 57.70
CA LEU A 207 -12.60 -27.86 58.54
C LEU A 207 -12.60 -27.53 60.04
N MET A 208 -12.73 -26.25 60.43
CA MET A 208 -12.87 -25.88 61.85
C MET A 208 -14.19 -26.37 62.45
N VAL A 209 -15.27 -26.46 61.66
CA VAL A 209 -16.60 -26.89 62.13
C VAL A 209 -16.64 -28.35 62.63
N PRO A 210 -16.18 -29.37 61.87
CA PRO A 210 -16.11 -30.73 62.39
C PRO A 210 -15.13 -30.85 63.57
N GLY A 211 -14.05 -30.05 63.60
CA GLY A 211 -13.14 -29.96 64.74
C GLY A 211 -13.84 -29.45 66.01
N ALA A 212 -14.67 -28.41 65.89
CA ALA A 212 -15.48 -27.87 66.98
C ALA A 212 -16.53 -28.87 67.47
N SER A 213 -17.20 -29.60 66.55
CA SER A 213 -18.12 -30.68 66.93
C SER A 213 -17.40 -31.77 67.74
N ALA A 214 -16.23 -32.24 67.29
CA ALA A 214 -15.47 -33.25 68.00
C ALA A 214 -15.04 -32.79 69.41
N ALA A 215 -14.72 -31.51 69.60
CA ALA A 215 -14.43 -30.93 70.90
C ALA A 215 -15.67 -30.87 71.81
N LEU A 216 -16.84 -30.52 71.27
CA LEU A 216 -18.12 -30.51 71.99
C LEU A 216 -18.54 -31.93 72.41
N GLN A 217 -18.35 -32.93 71.55
CA GLN A 217 -18.61 -34.33 71.91
C GLN A 217 -17.71 -34.80 73.07
N GLN A 218 -16.44 -34.39 73.06
CA GLN A 218 -15.52 -34.63 74.18
C GLN A 218 -15.94 -33.90 75.47
N ALA A 219 -16.61 -32.76 75.34
CA ALA A 219 -17.21 -32.03 76.46
C ALA A 219 -18.53 -32.68 76.97
N GLY A 220 -19.03 -33.73 76.33
CA GLY A 220 -20.14 -34.56 76.79
C GLY A 220 -21.47 -34.34 76.09
N TYR A 221 -21.50 -33.58 74.98
CA TYR A 221 -22.67 -33.48 74.10
C TYR A 221 -22.80 -34.73 73.22
N ASP A 222 -24.02 -35.10 72.84
CA ASP A 222 -24.22 -36.10 71.78
C ASP A 222 -23.88 -35.51 70.40
N GLU A 223 -23.53 -36.38 69.45
CA GLU A 223 -23.07 -36.02 68.10
C GLU A 223 -24.01 -35.03 67.39
N ALA A 224 -25.33 -35.30 67.39
CA ALA A 224 -26.30 -34.43 66.71
C ALA A 224 -26.39 -33.03 67.33
N THR A 225 -26.34 -32.94 68.66
CA THR A 225 -26.31 -31.65 69.36
C THR A 225 -24.99 -30.92 69.14
N ALA A 226 -23.86 -31.64 69.15
CA ALA A 226 -22.54 -31.07 68.90
C ALA A 226 -22.40 -30.51 67.49
N ASP A 227 -22.86 -31.25 66.47
CA ASP A 227 -22.86 -30.80 65.07
C ASP A 227 -23.71 -29.55 64.89
N ALA A 228 -24.90 -29.49 65.52
CA ALA A 228 -25.77 -28.32 65.43
C ALA A 228 -25.18 -27.07 66.13
N MET A 229 -24.34 -27.25 67.16
CA MET A 229 -23.72 -26.15 67.90
C MET A 229 -22.37 -25.72 67.31
N ALA A 230 -21.71 -26.59 66.54
CA ALA A 230 -20.34 -26.37 66.07
C ALA A 230 -20.16 -25.08 65.24
N PRO A 231 -21.04 -24.72 64.28
CA PRO A 231 -20.95 -23.45 63.55
C PRO A 231 -20.86 -22.23 64.46
N ALA A 232 -21.75 -22.14 65.47
CA ALA A 232 -21.75 -21.05 66.42
C ALA A 232 -20.52 -21.08 67.35
N ALA A 233 -20.02 -22.28 67.67
CA ALA A 233 -18.81 -22.44 68.48
C ALA A 233 -17.54 -21.97 67.75
N VAL A 234 -17.44 -22.14 66.43
CA VAL A 234 -16.32 -21.61 65.63
C VAL A 234 -16.30 -20.08 65.69
N LEU A 235 -17.45 -19.44 65.45
CA LEU A 235 -17.57 -17.97 65.53
C LEU A 235 -17.32 -17.44 66.94
N GLN A 236 -17.80 -18.14 67.97
CA GLN A 236 -17.49 -17.81 69.36
C GLN A 236 -16.00 -17.93 69.64
N GLY A 237 -15.33 -18.98 69.14
CA GLY A 237 -13.88 -19.14 69.28
C GLY A 237 -13.09 -18.03 68.60
N ALA A 238 -13.51 -17.60 67.41
CA ALA A 238 -12.93 -16.44 66.73
C ALA A 238 -13.11 -15.14 67.52
N TYR A 239 -14.32 -14.92 68.06
CA TYR A 239 -14.61 -13.80 68.95
C TYR A 239 -13.73 -13.79 70.19
N ASP A 240 -13.61 -14.92 70.89
CA ASP A 240 -12.82 -15.04 72.12
C ASP A 240 -11.33 -14.77 71.84
N ASN A 241 -10.81 -15.27 70.72
CA ASN A 241 -9.44 -15.01 70.27
C ASN A 241 -9.21 -13.53 69.94
N TRP A 242 -10.16 -12.87 69.28
CA TRP A 242 -10.09 -11.44 69.02
C TRP A 242 -10.19 -10.62 70.32
N LEU A 243 -11.13 -10.95 71.20
CA LEU A 243 -11.37 -10.25 72.47
C LEU A 243 -10.12 -10.28 73.37
N ALA A 244 -9.45 -11.44 73.42
CA ALA A 244 -8.19 -11.62 74.15
C ALA A 244 -7.06 -10.70 73.66
N GLN A 245 -7.12 -10.26 72.39
CA GLN A 245 -6.10 -9.43 71.75
C GLN A 245 -6.51 -7.96 71.64
N SER A 246 -7.81 -7.65 71.63
CA SER A 246 -8.33 -6.29 71.40
C SER A 246 -8.31 -5.40 72.64
N GLY A 247 -8.42 -6.00 73.84
CA GLY A 247 -8.57 -5.26 75.09
C GLY A 247 -9.94 -4.59 75.27
N ALA A 248 -10.93 -4.96 74.44
CA ALA A 248 -12.31 -4.51 74.55
C ALA A 248 -13.02 -5.20 75.73
N ASP A 249 -14.11 -4.58 76.21
CA ASP A 249 -15.01 -5.22 77.17
C ASP A 249 -15.86 -6.30 76.47
N ASP A 250 -16.13 -7.42 77.14
CA ASP A 250 -16.93 -8.48 76.55
C ASP A 250 -18.40 -8.06 76.37
N ALA A 251 -18.89 -8.07 75.12
CA ALA A 251 -20.28 -7.82 74.77
C ALA A 251 -21.15 -9.09 74.77
N SER A 252 -20.54 -10.28 74.95
CA SER A 252 -21.19 -11.59 74.95
C SER A 252 -22.14 -11.82 73.75
N PRO A 253 -21.63 -11.75 72.49
CA PRO A 253 -22.45 -11.98 71.30
C PRO A 253 -23.00 -13.42 71.26
N ASP A 254 -24.16 -13.60 70.65
CA ASP A 254 -24.78 -14.92 70.41
C ASP A 254 -24.86 -15.20 68.90
N PHE A 255 -24.13 -16.22 68.45
CA PHE A 255 -24.07 -16.62 67.04
C PHE A 255 -25.08 -17.72 66.66
N ALA A 256 -25.86 -18.26 67.61
CA ALA A 256 -26.71 -19.43 67.36
C ALA A 256 -27.70 -19.25 66.20
N ALA A 257 -28.21 -18.03 66.01
CA ALA A 257 -29.18 -17.72 64.95
C ALA A 257 -28.54 -17.33 63.61
N SER A 258 -27.28 -16.88 63.61
CA SER A 258 -26.62 -16.33 62.42
C SER A 258 -25.49 -17.20 61.87
N ALA A 259 -25.00 -18.19 62.62
CA ALA A 259 -23.85 -19.00 62.24
C ALA A 259 -24.03 -19.72 60.91
N GLN A 260 -25.23 -20.26 60.65
CA GLN A 260 -25.55 -20.91 59.39
C GLN A 260 -25.46 -19.93 58.20
N SER A 261 -26.01 -18.73 58.37
CA SER A 261 -25.94 -17.67 57.36
C SER A 261 -24.51 -17.23 57.10
N ILE A 262 -23.72 -16.99 58.16
CA ILE A 262 -22.34 -16.52 58.05
C ILE A 262 -21.44 -17.55 57.35
N LEU A 263 -21.56 -18.82 57.73
CA LEU A 263 -20.63 -19.85 57.26
C LEU A 263 -21.05 -20.45 55.92
N TYR A 264 -22.35 -20.66 55.68
CA TYR A 264 -22.81 -21.51 54.56
C TYR A 264 -23.81 -20.87 53.60
N ASP A 265 -24.75 -20.05 54.11
CA ASP A 265 -25.93 -19.67 53.31
C ASP A 265 -25.85 -18.25 52.71
N ALA A 266 -24.86 -17.43 53.08
CA ALA A 266 -24.75 -16.06 52.56
C ALA A 266 -24.48 -16.07 51.05
N VAL A 267 -25.26 -15.27 50.31
CA VAL A 267 -25.16 -15.09 48.86
C VAL A 267 -25.12 -13.61 48.51
N ASP A 268 -24.44 -13.28 47.40
CA ASP A 268 -24.57 -11.97 46.78
C ASP A 268 -26.03 -11.76 46.36
N PRO A 269 -26.71 -10.72 46.89
CA PRO A 269 -28.11 -10.45 46.56
C PRO A 269 -28.37 -10.16 45.08
N SER A 270 -27.35 -9.75 44.32
CA SER A 270 -27.47 -9.35 42.93
C SER A 270 -27.31 -10.51 41.94
N THR A 271 -26.45 -11.49 42.26
CA THR A 271 -26.11 -12.62 41.36
C THR A 271 -26.55 -13.97 41.90
N GLY A 272 -26.70 -14.12 43.22
CA GLY A 272 -26.90 -15.40 43.90
C GLY A 272 -25.62 -16.21 44.12
N ILE A 273 -24.44 -15.67 43.81
CA ILE A 273 -23.15 -16.32 44.05
C ILE A 273 -22.93 -16.48 45.56
N CYS A 274 -22.37 -17.61 45.99
CA CYS A 274 -22.09 -17.83 47.41
C CYS A 274 -20.96 -16.93 47.91
N ILE A 275 -21.23 -16.18 48.97
CA ILE A 275 -20.25 -15.29 49.64
C ILE A 275 -19.98 -15.70 51.10
N ALA A 276 -20.56 -16.82 51.53
CA ALA A 276 -20.39 -17.34 52.87
C ALA A 276 -18.91 -17.66 53.18
N LEU A 277 -18.51 -17.69 54.45
CA LEU A 277 -17.09 -17.85 54.80
C LEU A 277 -16.47 -19.19 54.39
N THR A 278 -17.29 -20.21 54.10
CA THR A 278 -16.81 -21.50 53.54
C THR A 278 -16.91 -21.57 52.03
N CYS A 279 -17.21 -20.46 51.35
CA CYS A 279 -17.21 -20.36 49.89
C CYS A 279 -15.97 -19.61 49.39
N ASP A 280 -15.55 -19.92 48.17
CA ASP A 280 -14.27 -19.52 47.57
C ASP A 280 -13.93 -18.04 47.75
N ILE A 281 -14.90 -17.13 47.57
CA ILE A 281 -14.68 -15.67 47.64
C ILE A 281 -15.02 -15.06 49.01
N GLY A 282 -15.59 -15.83 49.94
CA GLY A 282 -16.08 -15.31 51.23
C GLY A 282 -14.99 -14.67 52.09
N PRO A 283 -13.87 -15.37 52.35
CA PRO A 283 -12.75 -14.82 53.11
C PRO A 283 -12.15 -13.54 52.48
N MET A 284 -11.90 -13.54 51.16
CA MET A 284 -11.37 -12.34 50.48
C MET A 284 -12.38 -11.17 50.47
N LEU A 285 -13.68 -11.43 50.30
CA LEU A 285 -14.70 -10.38 50.36
C LEU A 285 -14.71 -9.71 51.73
N VAL A 286 -14.77 -10.50 52.82
CA VAL A 286 -14.80 -9.95 54.18
C VAL A 286 -13.51 -9.20 54.52
N ALA A 287 -12.36 -9.71 54.08
CA ALA A 287 -11.07 -9.04 54.24
C ALA A 287 -11.02 -7.73 53.45
N GLY A 288 -11.47 -7.74 52.19
CA GLY A 288 -11.48 -6.59 51.27
C GLY A 288 -12.44 -5.47 51.70
N MET A 289 -13.57 -5.81 52.32
CA MET A 289 -14.46 -4.82 52.97
C MET A 289 -13.77 -4.05 54.11
N GLY A 290 -12.67 -4.57 54.64
CA GLY A 290 -11.88 -3.93 55.69
C GLY A 290 -12.45 -4.11 57.10
N ALA A 291 -11.72 -3.56 58.06
CA ALA A 291 -12.05 -3.68 59.47
C ALA A 291 -13.45 -3.09 59.81
N PRO A 292 -14.11 -3.59 60.87
CA PRO A 292 -15.36 -3.01 61.38
C PRO A 292 -15.29 -1.49 61.58
N SER A 293 -16.29 -0.79 61.05
CA SER A 293 -16.44 0.67 61.07
C SER A 293 -17.91 1.05 60.96
N GLU A 294 -18.23 2.33 61.11
CA GLU A 294 -19.62 2.81 61.00
C GLU A 294 -20.27 2.52 59.64
N THR A 295 -19.48 2.32 58.58
CA THR A 295 -19.97 1.99 57.23
C THR A 295 -19.88 0.49 56.91
N THR A 296 -18.77 -0.15 57.24
CA THR A 296 -18.50 -1.55 56.88
C THR A 296 -19.31 -2.53 57.73
N THR A 297 -19.51 -2.24 59.01
CA THR A 297 -20.22 -3.12 59.94
C THR A 297 -21.69 -3.35 59.54
N PRO A 298 -22.51 -2.31 59.27
CA PRO A 298 -23.88 -2.52 58.82
C PRO A 298 -23.96 -3.21 57.45
N ALA A 299 -23.04 -2.90 56.53
CA ALA A 299 -23.00 -3.49 55.20
C ALA A 299 -22.71 -5.00 55.25
N ARG A 300 -21.65 -5.40 55.99
CA ARG A 300 -21.29 -6.82 56.13
C ARG A 300 -22.35 -7.60 56.91
N ALA A 301 -22.91 -7.01 57.96
CA ALA A 301 -24.01 -7.64 58.71
C ALA A 301 -25.27 -7.88 57.87
N ALA A 302 -25.54 -7.01 56.89
CA ALA A 302 -26.65 -7.19 55.96
C ALA A 302 -26.40 -8.34 54.97
N LEU A 303 -25.18 -8.46 54.44
CA LEU A 303 -24.80 -9.54 53.51
C LEU A 303 -24.83 -10.92 54.17
N PHE A 304 -24.29 -11.03 55.38
CA PHE A 304 -24.12 -12.33 56.07
C PHE A 304 -25.23 -12.63 57.09
N GLY A 305 -26.24 -11.77 57.22
CA GLY A 305 -27.46 -12.06 57.99
C GLY A 305 -27.32 -12.05 59.52
N TYR A 306 -26.43 -11.22 60.07
CA TYR A 306 -26.18 -11.13 61.53
C TYR A 306 -26.53 -9.77 62.17
N GLY A 307 -27.44 -9.02 61.56
CA GLY A 307 -27.91 -7.75 62.12
C GLY A 307 -28.47 -7.86 63.55
N SER A 308 -28.21 -6.85 64.39
CA SER A 308 -28.70 -6.76 65.77
C SER A 308 -29.29 -5.38 66.07
N THR A 309 -30.25 -5.31 66.99
CA THR A 309 -30.79 -4.02 67.48
C THR A 309 -29.86 -3.33 68.49
N ASP A 310 -28.88 -4.05 69.03
CA ASP A 310 -27.84 -3.49 69.92
C ASP A 310 -26.58 -3.18 69.09
N PRO A 311 -26.19 -1.90 68.95
CA PRO A 311 -25.01 -1.50 68.18
C PRO A 311 -23.70 -2.10 68.71
N VAL A 312 -23.57 -2.28 70.02
CA VAL A 312 -22.33 -2.80 70.63
C VAL A 312 -22.17 -4.29 70.29
N VAL A 313 -23.26 -5.06 70.43
CA VAL A 313 -23.26 -6.49 70.07
C VAL A 313 -23.01 -6.66 68.58
N LEU A 314 -23.63 -5.83 67.73
CA LEU A 314 -23.42 -5.86 66.29
C LEU A 314 -21.93 -5.68 65.92
N THR A 315 -21.27 -4.66 66.47
CA THR A 315 -19.84 -4.42 66.23
C THR A 315 -18.97 -5.58 66.71
N HIS A 316 -19.30 -6.21 67.85
CA HIS A 316 -18.55 -7.36 68.36
C HIS A 316 -18.74 -8.63 67.52
N MET A 317 -19.95 -8.88 67.02
CA MET A 317 -20.21 -9.96 66.05
C MET A 317 -19.42 -9.73 64.75
N ASP A 318 -19.40 -8.49 64.29
CA ASP A 318 -18.68 -8.09 63.08
C ASP A 318 -17.16 -8.26 63.21
N TRP A 319 -16.61 -7.94 64.39
CA TRP A 319 -15.21 -8.24 64.70
C TRP A 319 -14.91 -9.74 64.69
N ALA A 320 -15.83 -10.59 65.14
CA ALA A 320 -15.63 -12.04 65.08
C ALA A 320 -15.59 -12.56 63.65
N VAL A 321 -16.52 -12.11 62.80
CA VAL A 321 -16.58 -12.46 61.37
C VAL A 321 -15.34 -11.97 60.64
N TYR A 322 -14.97 -10.69 60.83
CA TYR A 322 -13.77 -10.11 60.24
C TYR A 322 -12.47 -10.77 60.73
N ALA A 323 -12.37 -11.06 62.03
CA ALA A 323 -11.18 -11.69 62.59
C ALA A 323 -11.02 -13.13 62.10
N LEU A 324 -12.10 -13.91 61.99
CA LEU A 324 -12.04 -15.26 61.43
C LEU A 324 -11.57 -15.23 59.98
N ALA A 325 -12.32 -14.54 59.12
CA ALA A 325 -12.04 -14.49 57.69
C ALA A 325 -10.68 -13.84 57.39
N GLY A 326 -10.43 -12.66 57.96
CA GLY A 326 -9.22 -11.88 57.69
C GLY A 326 -7.94 -12.53 58.21
N THR A 327 -7.99 -13.18 59.38
CA THR A 327 -6.79 -13.86 59.92
C THR A 327 -6.47 -15.11 59.10
N THR A 328 -7.47 -15.92 58.77
CA THR A 328 -7.24 -17.15 57.98
C THR A 328 -6.81 -16.80 56.55
N PHE A 329 -7.43 -15.80 55.93
CA PHE A 329 -7.04 -15.29 54.61
C PHE A 329 -5.59 -14.78 54.59
N ALA A 330 -5.22 -13.93 55.55
CA ALA A 330 -3.85 -13.42 55.65
C ALA A 330 -2.82 -14.53 55.95
N THR A 331 -3.19 -15.54 56.75
CA THR A 331 -2.32 -16.68 57.08
C THR A 331 -2.01 -17.53 55.85
N ASN A 332 -2.98 -17.67 54.94
CA ASN A 332 -2.82 -18.33 53.65
C ASN A 332 -2.18 -17.42 52.58
N GLY A 333 -1.69 -16.23 52.96
CA GLY A 333 -0.97 -15.32 52.06
C GLY A 333 -1.87 -14.51 51.14
N GLY A 334 -3.12 -14.22 51.55
CA GLY A 334 -3.99 -13.28 50.86
C GLY A 334 -3.37 -11.88 50.79
N GLY A 335 -3.35 -11.28 49.59
CA GLY A 335 -2.73 -9.97 49.36
C GLY A 335 -1.20 -9.99 49.33
N ALA A 336 -0.56 -11.16 49.28
CA ALA A 336 0.90 -11.26 49.14
C ALA A 336 1.39 -10.67 47.82
N ASP A 337 2.59 -10.12 47.80
CA ASP A 337 3.25 -9.68 46.57
C ASP A 337 3.73 -10.91 45.78
N LEU A 338 3.19 -11.09 44.58
CA LEU A 338 3.46 -12.25 43.72
C LEU A 338 4.94 -12.32 43.29
N GLU A 339 5.67 -11.20 43.21
CA GLU A 339 7.10 -11.23 42.86
C GLU A 339 7.95 -11.90 43.95
N THR A 340 7.46 -11.92 45.20
CA THR A 340 8.19 -12.44 46.37
C THR A 340 7.52 -13.65 47.01
N ALA A 341 6.34 -14.03 46.53
CA ALA A 341 5.59 -15.19 47.00
C ALA A 341 6.35 -16.50 46.72
N THR A 342 6.37 -17.41 47.71
CA THR A 342 7.11 -18.68 47.61
C THR A 342 6.25 -19.86 47.16
N ASP A 343 4.94 -19.64 47.03
CA ASP A 343 3.87 -20.62 46.79
C ASP A 343 3.19 -20.39 45.43
N LEU A 344 3.88 -19.77 44.46
CA LEU A 344 3.33 -19.44 43.13
C LEU A 344 2.83 -20.66 42.37
N ARG A 345 3.50 -21.81 42.54
CA ARG A 345 3.10 -23.07 41.90
C ARG A 345 1.76 -23.56 42.44
N GLU A 346 1.61 -23.55 43.76
CA GLU A 346 0.39 -23.95 44.46
C GLU A 346 -0.76 -23.01 44.11
N ARG A 347 -0.52 -21.68 44.08
CA ARG A 347 -1.51 -20.68 43.67
C ARG A 347 -2.01 -20.91 42.25
N LEU A 348 -1.08 -21.11 41.31
CA LEU A 348 -1.41 -21.39 39.91
C LEU A 348 -2.27 -22.65 39.77
N ALA A 349 -1.84 -23.74 40.43
CA ALA A 349 -2.56 -25.00 40.38
C ALA A 349 -3.97 -24.90 40.97
N GLU A 350 -4.18 -24.07 41.99
CA GLU A 350 -5.50 -23.84 42.60
C GLU A 350 -6.46 -23.13 41.64
N VAL A 351 -6.02 -22.04 41.01
CA VAL A 351 -6.91 -21.21 40.18
C VAL A 351 -7.05 -21.70 38.74
N SER A 352 -6.03 -22.35 38.20
CA SER A 352 -6.01 -22.79 36.80
C SER A 352 -6.13 -24.30 36.63
N GLY A 353 -6.00 -25.09 37.70
CA GLY A 353 -5.91 -26.56 37.64
C GLY A 353 -4.61 -27.09 37.02
N VAL A 354 -3.63 -26.23 36.71
CA VAL A 354 -2.39 -26.61 36.01
C VAL A 354 -1.21 -26.63 36.97
N ASP A 355 -0.54 -27.78 37.05
CA ASP A 355 0.68 -27.93 37.83
C ASP A 355 1.94 -27.78 36.96
N ILE A 356 2.80 -26.82 37.29
CA ILE A 356 4.12 -26.62 36.66
C ILE A 356 5.23 -26.88 37.68
N ALA A 357 5.73 -28.10 37.69
CA ALA A 357 6.77 -28.52 38.63
C ALA A 357 8.16 -27.96 38.34
N ASN A 358 8.44 -27.56 37.09
CA ASN A 358 9.72 -26.97 36.71
C ASN A 358 9.72 -25.47 37.08
N PRO A 359 10.58 -25.02 38.02
CA PRO A 359 10.60 -23.63 38.45
C PRO A 359 11.02 -22.65 37.34
N GLU A 360 11.83 -23.09 36.39
CA GLU A 360 12.23 -22.26 35.24
C GLU A 360 11.05 -22.05 34.29
N ALA A 361 10.32 -23.12 33.96
CA ALA A 361 9.13 -23.03 33.12
C ALA A 361 8.02 -22.20 33.79
N LEU A 362 7.85 -22.35 35.11
CA LEU A 362 6.91 -21.54 35.88
C LEU A 362 7.30 -20.05 35.84
N ASN A 363 8.58 -19.74 36.02
CA ASN A 363 9.07 -18.37 35.93
C ASN A 363 8.88 -17.79 34.52
N ASN A 364 9.20 -18.56 33.49
CA ASN A 364 9.03 -18.14 32.10
C ASN A 364 7.57 -17.83 31.78
N ILE A 365 6.64 -18.65 32.26
CA ILE A 365 5.20 -18.39 32.08
C ILE A 365 4.81 -17.11 32.80
N LEU A 366 5.04 -17.01 34.11
CA LEU A 366 4.51 -15.88 34.89
C LEU A 366 5.18 -14.54 34.54
N TRP A 367 6.50 -14.53 34.37
CA TRP A 367 7.31 -13.31 34.32
C TRP A 367 8.07 -13.10 33.01
N GLY A 368 8.00 -14.09 32.12
CA GLY A 368 8.58 -14.05 30.78
C GLY A 368 9.92 -14.78 30.66
N THR A 369 10.27 -15.09 29.42
CA THR A 369 11.53 -15.74 29.06
C THR A 369 12.68 -14.73 29.02
N GLU A 370 13.86 -15.15 29.46
CA GLU A 370 15.06 -14.30 29.45
C GLU A 370 15.36 -13.76 28.04
N GLY A 371 15.52 -12.43 27.93
CA GLY A 371 15.84 -11.76 26.67
C GLY A 371 14.64 -11.48 25.75
N SER A 372 13.40 -11.80 26.16
CA SER A 372 12.21 -11.39 25.41
C SER A 372 11.99 -9.87 25.47
N SER A 373 11.71 -9.26 24.32
CA SER A 373 11.34 -7.85 24.18
C SER A 373 10.37 -7.73 23.01
N PRO A 374 9.07 -7.45 23.23
CA PRO A 374 8.43 -7.20 24.54
C PRO A 374 8.45 -8.43 25.48
N ASN A 375 8.32 -8.18 26.79
CA ASN A 375 8.25 -9.24 27.80
C ASN A 375 6.97 -10.06 27.58
N ASN A 376 7.12 -11.38 27.50
CA ASN A 376 6.07 -12.33 27.15
C ASN A 376 5.42 -13.03 28.37
N GLY A 377 5.80 -12.69 29.61
CA GLY A 377 5.19 -13.30 30.80
C GLY A 377 3.71 -12.94 30.95
N ILE A 378 2.85 -13.90 31.31
CA ILE A 378 1.39 -13.67 31.39
C ILE A 378 1.02 -12.57 32.41
N LEU A 379 1.82 -12.41 33.48
CA LEU A 379 1.63 -11.35 34.49
C LEU A 379 2.45 -10.08 34.19
N SER A 380 3.20 -10.06 33.09
CA SER A 380 4.05 -8.93 32.71
C SER A 380 3.33 -7.96 31.79
N VAL A 381 3.70 -6.68 31.89
CA VAL A 381 3.31 -5.62 30.97
C VAL A 381 4.58 -4.98 30.43
N SER A 382 4.60 -4.72 29.13
CA SER A 382 5.67 -3.99 28.45
C SER A 382 5.09 -2.76 27.77
N ASP A 383 5.87 -1.69 27.69
CA ASP A 383 5.56 -0.57 26.83
C ASP A 383 6.10 -0.84 25.43
N PHE A 384 5.23 -0.79 24.43
CA PHE A 384 5.58 -0.93 23.02
C PHE A 384 5.10 0.29 22.26
N GLN A 385 6.03 1.23 22.05
CA GLN A 385 5.77 2.50 21.36
C GLN A 385 4.60 3.32 21.97
N GLY A 386 4.46 3.32 23.30
CA GLY A 386 3.41 4.05 24.01
C GLY A 386 2.15 3.23 24.29
N ILE A 387 2.11 1.97 23.84
CA ILE A 387 0.97 1.06 24.01
C ILE A 387 1.32 -0.01 25.04
N PRO A 388 0.50 -0.20 26.09
CA PRO A 388 0.71 -1.27 27.06
C PRO A 388 0.42 -2.64 26.41
N LEU A 389 1.48 -3.40 26.14
CA LEU A 389 1.40 -4.80 25.70
C LEU A 389 1.42 -5.72 26.91
N TYR A 390 0.30 -6.40 27.15
CA TYR A 390 0.16 -7.37 28.22
C TYR A 390 0.61 -8.75 27.74
N GLY A 391 1.53 -9.38 28.47
CA GLY A 391 2.12 -10.65 28.04
C GLY A 391 1.12 -11.81 27.98
N VAL A 392 -0.05 -11.71 28.64
CA VAL A 392 -1.15 -12.66 28.45
C VAL A 392 -1.66 -12.68 27.01
N ALA A 393 -1.72 -11.53 26.32
CA ALA A 393 -2.06 -11.48 24.90
C ALA A 393 -1.00 -12.21 24.06
N LEU A 394 0.28 -11.96 24.33
CA LEU A 394 1.40 -12.61 23.63
C LEU A 394 1.40 -14.13 23.81
N PHE A 395 1.10 -14.59 25.03
CA PHE A 395 0.96 -16.01 25.34
C PHE A 395 -0.22 -16.65 24.58
N LEU A 396 -1.39 -16.01 24.57
CA LEU A 396 -2.59 -16.54 23.92
C LEU A 396 -2.49 -16.51 22.39
N LEU A 397 -2.00 -15.41 21.81
CA LEU A 397 -1.75 -15.30 20.37
C LEU A 397 -0.71 -16.32 19.91
N GLY A 398 0.39 -16.48 20.66
CA GLY A 398 1.38 -17.53 20.38
C GLY A 398 0.79 -18.94 20.47
N ALA A 399 -0.05 -19.21 21.48
CA ALA A 399 -0.72 -20.50 21.62
C ALA A 399 -1.66 -20.81 20.45
N GLN A 400 -2.25 -19.78 19.83
CA GLN A 400 -3.14 -19.91 18.68
C GLN A 400 -2.36 -20.06 17.36
N SER A 401 -1.32 -19.26 17.15
CA SER A 401 -0.57 -19.21 15.88
C SER A 401 0.48 -20.32 15.75
N ASP A 402 1.26 -20.56 16.81
CA ASP A 402 2.27 -21.62 16.88
C ASP A 402 2.32 -22.22 18.30
N ALA A 403 1.38 -23.14 18.55
CA ALA A 403 1.33 -23.87 19.82
C ALA A 403 2.64 -24.60 20.14
N PHE A 404 3.36 -25.10 19.12
CA PHE A 404 4.60 -25.85 19.33
C PHE A 404 5.77 -24.92 19.69
N GLY A 405 5.96 -23.83 18.96
CA GLY A 405 6.93 -22.79 19.28
C GLY A 405 6.67 -22.17 20.65
N THR A 406 5.40 -21.95 21.00
CA THR A 406 5.00 -21.46 22.33
C THR A 406 5.37 -22.45 23.43
N MET A 407 5.08 -23.74 23.26
CA MET A 407 5.50 -24.78 24.22
C MET A 407 7.03 -24.80 24.42
N LEU A 408 7.80 -24.65 23.34
CA LEU A 408 9.25 -24.60 23.40
C LEU A 408 9.76 -23.34 24.11
N THR A 409 9.15 -22.18 23.80
CA THR A 409 9.50 -20.88 24.37
C THR A 409 9.38 -20.89 25.89
N TYR A 410 8.25 -21.38 26.40
CA TYR A 410 8.00 -21.41 27.85
C TYR A 410 8.49 -22.69 28.54
N GLY A 411 8.86 -23.73 27.79
CA GLY A 411 9.30 -25.01 28.35
C GLY A 411 8.16 -25.82 28.99
N ILE A 412 6.94 -25.70 28.46
CA ILE A 412 5.72 -26.36 28.97
C ILE A 412 5.20 -27.44 28.02
N GLY A 413 4.41 -28.38 28.55
CA GLY A 413 3.74 -29.42 27.77
C GLY A 413 2.39 -28.97 27.18
N LEU A 414 1.86 -29.73 26.21
CA LEU A 414 0.59 -29.40 25.54
C LEU A 414 -0.60 -29.29 26.50
N THR A 415 -0.69 -30.17 27.51
CA THR A 415 -1.77 -30.10 28.51
C THR A 415 -1.68 -28.87 29.40
N GLN A 416 -0.46 -28.39 29.68
CA GLN A 416 -0.24 -27.16 30.44
C GLN A 416 -0.58 -25.95 29.59
N LEU A 417 -0.18 -25.97 28.30
CA LEU A 417 -0.55 -24.92 27.34
C LEU A 417 -2.07 -24.78 27.26
N LEU A 418 -2.77 -25.88 26.97
CA LEU A 418 -4.24 -25.87 26.83
C LEU A 418 -4.94 -25.48 28.14
N GLY A 419 -4.49 -25.97 29.29
CA GLY A 419 -5.09 -25.60 30.57
C GLY A 419 -4.92 -24.11 30.90
N LEU A 420 -3.76 -23.53 30.59
CA LEU A 420 -3.55 -22.10 30.80
C LEU A 420 -4.27 -21.25 29.75
N SER A 421 -4.20 -21.63 28.47
CA SER A 421 -4.71 -20.82 27.37
C SER A 421 -6.22 -20.96 27.17
N TYR A 422 -6.80 -22.15 27.36
CA TYR A 422 -8.22 -22.41 27.09
C TYR A 422 -9.08 -22.45 28.35
N ASP A 423 -8.55 -22.95 29.47
CA ASP A 423 -9.34 -23.19 30.68
C ASP A 423 -9.16 -22.11 31.77
N TRP A 424 -8.25 -21.14 31.59
CA TRP A 424 -8.01 -20.07 32.57
C TRP A 424 -7.83 -18.69 31.93
N ALA A 425 -6.67 -18.39 31.33
CA ALA A 425 -6.39 -17.06 30.78
C ALA A 425 -7.29 -16.71 29.58
N GLY A 426 -7.56 -17.68 28.69
CA GLY A 426 -8.46 -17.48 27.55
C GLY A 426 -9.90 -17.20 27.94
N LEU A 427 -10.38 -17.78 29.05
CA LEU A 427 -11.74 -17.54 29.55
C LEU A 427 -11.88 -16.15 30.17
N TRP A 428 -10.81 -15.61 30.78
CA TRP A 428 -10.81 -14.26 31.32
C TRP A 428 -10.81 -13.18 30.23
N ILE A 429 -10.14 -13.40 29.11
CA ILE A 429 -10.09 -12.43 28.00
C ILE A 429 -11.24 -12.59 26.99
N ASP A 430 -12.00 -13.69 27.07
CA ASP A 430 -13.05 -14.07 26.11
C ASP A 430 -12.54 -14.29 24.66
N MET A 431 -11.38 -14.94 24.52
CA MET A 431 -10.78 -15.28 23.20
C MET A 431 -10.96 -16.76 22.81
N VAL A 432 -11.62 -17.56 23.64
CA VAL A 432 -11.78 -19.01 23.44
C VAL A 432 -13.24 -19.41 23.56
N GLY A 433 -13.68 -20.42 22.79
CA GLY A 433 -15.09 -20.85 22.73
C GLY A 433 -15.66 -21.55 23.98
N GLY A 434 -15.10 -21.28 25.17
CA GLY A 434 -15.60 -21.73 26.46
C GLY A 434 -16.70 -20.80 27.02
N VAL A 435 -17.09 -21.00 28.28
CA VAL A 435 -17.94 -20.03 29.00
C VAL A 435 -17.00 -18.99 29.63
N PRO A 436 -17.08 -17.71 29.25
CA PRO A 436 -16.18 -16.69 29.76
C PRO A 436 -16.28 -16.56 31.27
N LEU A 437 -15.15 -16.26 31.92
CA LEU A 437 -15.12 -15.95 33.34
C LEU A 437 -15.54 -14.49 33.56
N GLU A 438 -16.35 -14.27 34.58
CA GLU A 438 -16.83 -12.93 34.94
C GLU A 438 -16.41 -12.59 36.36
N PHE A 439 -15.92 -11.37 36.54
CA PHE A 439 -15.52 -10.84 37.83
C PHE A 439 -16.73 -10.48 38.68
N GLU A 440 -16.76 -10.93 39.93
CA GLU A 440 -17.84 -10.65 40.87
C GLU A 440 -17.72 -9.22 41.42
N MET A 441 -18.50 -8.29 40.88
CA MET A 441 -18.39 -6.86 41.19
C MET A 441 -18.62 -6.52 42.67
N ILE A 442 -19.25 -7.42 43.44
CA ILE A 442 -19.39 -7.27 44.89
C ILE A 442 -18.02 -7.12 45.60
N LEU A 443 -16.95 -7.69 45.03
CA LEU A 443 -15.58 -7.60 45.57
C LEU A 443 -15.04 -6.16 45.57
N VAL A 444 -15.53 -5.32 44.66
CA VAL A 444 -15.22 -3.88 44.58
C VAL A 444 -16.38 -2.99 45.03
N GLY A 445 -17.43 -3.58 45.63
CA GLY A 445 -18.61 -2.85 46.12
C GLY A 445 -19.66 -2.54 45.06
N GLY A 446 -19.54 -3.11 43.86
CA GLY A 446 -20.54 -3.04 42.78
C GLY A 446 -21.62 -4.12 42.88
N THR A 447 -22.40 -4.27 41.80
CA THR A 447 -23.49 -5.26 41.68
C THR A 447 -23.36 -6.03 40.37
N GLY A 448 -23.77 -7.30 40.36
CA GLY A 448 -23.68 -8.15 39.18
C GLY A 448 -22.28 -8.73 38.99
N THR A 449 -22.02 -9.19 37.77
CA THR A 449 -20.74 -9.70 37.30
C THR A 449 -20.25 -8.87 36.13
N MET A 450 -18.97 -8.99 35.80
CA MET A 450 -18.36 -8.25 34.70
C MET A 450 -17.43 -9.14 33.89
N GLY A 451 -17.72 -9.34 32.61
CA GLY A 451 -16.81 -10.00 31.66
C GLY A 451 -15.95 -9.01 30.88
N ALA A 452 -14.95 -9.51 30.16
CA ALA A 452 -14.01 -8.70 29.38
C ALA A 452 -14.70 -7.75 28.38
N ASP A 453 -15.68 -8.26 27.64
CA ASP A 453 -16.47 -7.47 26.67
C ASP A 453 -17.21 -6.31 27.32
N SER A 454 -17.92 -6.60 28.42
CA SER A 454 -18.66 -5.58 29.15
C SER A 454 -17.72 -4.54 29.76
N TRP A 455 -16.57 -4.98 30.31
CA TRP A 455 -15.56 -4.10 30.86
C TRP A 455 -14.96 -3.20 29.78
N TRP A 456 -14.64 -3.73 28.60
CA TRP A 456 -14.14 -2.96 27.46
C TRP A 456 -15.14 -1.88 27.03
N GLN A 457 -16.41 -2.28 26.81
CA GLN A 457 -17.45 -1.35 26.36
C GLN A 457 -17.74 -0.25 27.39
N HIS A 458 -17.54 -0.50 28.68
CA HIS A 458 -17.57 0.52 29.72
C HIS A 458 -16.33 1.44 29.68
N SER A 459 -15.15 0.84 29.68
CA SER A 459 -13.87 1.52 29.89
C SER A 459 -13.42 2.32 28.66
N PHE A 460 -13.88 1.95 27.47
CA PHE A 460 -13.58 2.69 26.24
C PHE A 460 -14.10 4.14 26.28
N GLY A 461 -15.35 4.32 26.71
CA GLY A 461 -16.05 5.62 26.68
C GLY A 461 -16.26 6.28 28.04
N SER A 462 -15.72 5.71 29.13
CA SER A 462 -15.95 6.18 30.50
C SER A 462 -14.84 5.68 31.44
N GLU A 463 -14.90 6.06 32.73
CA GLU A 463 -14.06 5.50 33.79
C GLU A 463 -14.23 3.98 33.88
N GLU A 464 -13.12 3.26 34.03
CA GLU A 464 -13.13 1.80 34.10
C GLU A 464 -13.72 1.33 35.45
N PRO A 465 -14.64 0.36 35.43
CA PRO A 465 -15.53 0.11 36.56
C PRO A 465 -14.91 -0.68 37.73
N ILE A 466 -13.69 -1.24 37.61
CA ILE A 466 -13.11 -2.15 38.61
C ILE A 466 -12.08 -1.45 39.51
N ALA A 467 -10.99 -0.93 38.96
CA ALA A 467 -9.95 -0.21 39.72
C ALA A 467 -10.10 1.32 39.65
N GLY A 468 -10.98 1.83 38.79
CA GLY A 468 -11.20 3.26 38.57
C GLY A 468 -10.14 3.90 37.68
N GLY A 469 -10.33 5.18 37.34
CA GLY A 469 -9.49 5.87 36.36
C GLY A 469 -9.79 5.46 34.91
N TYR A 470 -8.88 5.82 33.99
CA TYR A 470 -9.09 5.65 32.55
C TYR A 470 -8.05 4.72 31.94
N ILE A 471 -8.50 3.86 31.03
CA ILE A 471 -7.60 2.94 30.33
C ILE A 471 -6.78 3.70 29.26
N PRO A 472 -5.49 3.36 29.03
CA PRO A 472 -4.64 4.12 28.10
C PRO A 472 -5.12 4.16 26.64
N ILE A 473 -5.87 3.13 26.24
CA ILE A 473 -6.36 2.94 24.87
C ILE A 473 -7.81 3.43 24.69
N GLY A 474 -8.46 3.94 25.74
CA GLY A 474 -9.82 4.48 25.67
C GLY A 474 -9.88 5.92 25.17
N LEU A 475 -11.10 6.46 25.02
CA LEU A 475 -11.35 7.83 24.56
C LEU A 475 -10.89 8.90 25.56
N ASN A 476 -10.92 8.58 26.86
CA ASN A 476 -10.47 9.48 27.93
C ASN A 476 -8.93 9.47 28.05
N ARG A 477 -8.22 9.88 27.01
CA ARG A 477 -6.75 9.96 26.97
C ARG A 477 -6.25 11.36 26.61
N GLY A 478 -5.00 11.66 26.98
CA GLY A 478 -4.33 12.91 26.60
C GLY A 478 -5.08 14.14 27.10
N ASP A 479 -5.34 15.09 26.19
CA ASP A 479 -6.05 16.33 26.52
C ASP A 479 -7.55 16.12 26.82
N HIS A 480 -8.10 14.93 26.54
CA HIS A 480 -9.51 14.58 26.74
C HIS A 480 -9.76 13.72 27.98
N GLU A 481 -8.75 13.51 28.83
CA GLU A 481 -8.88 12.69 30.04
C GLU A 481 -9.97 13.23 30.99
N GLY A 482 -11.01 12.42 31.20
CA GLY A 482 -12.14 12.72 32.07
C GLY A 482 -13.19 13.67 31.49
N GLU A 483 -13.08 14.01 30.20
CA GLU A 483 -14.07 14.82 29.50
C GLU A 483 -15.20 13.98 28.88
N VAL A 484 -14.91 12.72 28.55
CA VAL A 484 -15.81 11.83 27.80
C VAL A 484 -16.60 10.93 28.75
N SER A 485 -17.92 10.89 28.55
CA SER A 485 -18.80 9.98 29.28
C SER A 485 -19.91 9.46 28.36
N LEU A 486 -19.60 8.36 27.66
CA LEU A 486 -20.53 7.69 26.75
C LEU A 486 -21.25 6.52 27.44
N SER A 487 -22.48 6.25 27.03
CA SER A 487 -23.18 5.03 27.44
C SER A 487 -22.67 3.83 26.64
N ILE A 488 -22.83 2.62 27.19
CA ILE A 488 -22.47 1.37 26.51
C ILE A 488 -23.14 1.28 25.13
N GLU A 489 -24.41 1.63 25.04
CA GLU A 489 -25.14 1.60 23.76
C GLU A 489 -24.49 2.50 22.72
N LYS A 490 -23.96 3.65 23.15
CA LYS A 490 -23.30 4.59 22.25
C LYS A 490 -21.90 4.10 21.84
N VAL A 491 -21.16 3.51 22.77
CA VAL A 491 -19.87 2.86 22.47
C VAL A 491 -20.07 1.74 21.46
N ARG A 492 -21.09 0.91 21.66
CA ARG A 492 -21.41 -0.18 20.72
C ARG A 492 -21.84 0.34 19.36
N GLU A 493 -22.62 1.42 19.29
CA GLU A 493 -23.00 2.06 18.03
C GLU A 493 -21.78 2.58 17.27
N ILE A 494 -20.82 3.19 17.97
CA ILE A 494 -19.58 3.70 17.37
C ILE A 494 -18.67 2.57 16.90
N LEU A 495 -18.53 1.50 17.69
CA LEU A 495 -17.57 0.44 17.40
C LEU A 495 -18.13 -0.65 16.49
N TYR A 496 -19.35 -1.15 16.72
CA TYR A 496 -19.82 -2.44 16.14
C TYR A 496 -21.19 -2.40 15.47
N ASP A 497 -22.17 -1.71 16.04
CA ASP A 497 -23.59 -1.99 15.78
C ASP A 497 -24.20 -1.07 14.69
N SER A 498 -23.53 0.02 14.30
CA SER A 498 -24.07 0.97 13.29
C SER A 498 -23.48 0.75 11.90
N ASP A 499 -24.15 1.29 10.87
CA ASP A 499 -23.59 1.37 9.50
C ASP A 499 -22.32 2.25 9.44
N TYR A 500 -22.05 3.00 10.51
CA TYR A 500 -20.87 3.85 10.71
C TYR A 500 -19.90 3.25 11.75
N ALA A 501 -19.98 1.94 12.01
CA ALA A 501 -19.13 1.24 12.94
C ALA A 501 -17.65 1.34 12.54
N LEU A 502 -16.78 1.69 13.48
CA LEU A 502 -15.34 1.82 13.26
C LEU A 502 -14.60 0.49 13.18
N THR A 503 -15.21 -0.64 13.55
CA THR A 503 -14.67 -1.97 13.22
C THR A 503 -15.19 -2.49 11.88
N GLY A 504 -16.01 -1.73 11.16
CA GLY A 504 -16.51 -2.08 9.83
C GLY A 504 -15.84 -1.29 8.71
N ASP A 505 -16.35 -1.44 7.49
CA ASP A 505 -15.81 -0.81 6.27
C ASP A 505 -15.79 0.74 6.36
N PHE A 506 -16.67 1.32 7.18
CA PHE A 506 -16.75 2.76 7.38
C PHE A 506 -15.47 3.36 7.98
N ALA A 507 -14.62 2.58 8.64
CA ALA A 507 -13.39 3.09 9.25
C ALA A 507 -12.43 3.70 8.22
N SER A 508 -12.35 3.12 7.02
CA SER A 508 -11.57 3.65 5.90
C SER A 508 -12.17 4.96 5.34
N ILE A 509 -13.50 5.08 5.33
CA ILE A 509 -14.24 6.31 4.97
C ILE A 509 -14.01 7.40 6.02
N PHE A 510 -14.02 7.04 7.30
CA PHE A 510 -13.69 7.95 8.40
C PHE A 510 -12.27 8.50 8.22
N MET A 511 -11.30 7.64 7.89
CA MET A 511 -9.93 8.06 7.61
C MET A 511 -9.81 8.96 6.38
N TYR A 512 -10.53 8.67 5.30
CA TYR A 512 -10.61 9.60 4.17
C TYR A 512 -11.06 10.99 4.64
N ALA A 513 -12.09 11.05 5.47
CA ALA A 513 -12.66 12.30 5.92
C ALA A 513 -11.75 13.06 6.90
N GLU A 514 -11.03 12.36 7.77
CA GLU A 514 -10.01 12.97 8.63
C GLU A 514 -8.83 13.54 7.82
N LEU A 515 -8.32 12.78 6.85
CA LEU A 515 -7.14 13.18 6.06
C LEU A 515 -7.46 14.29 5.05
N SER A 516 -8.66 14.27 4.45
CA SER A 516 -9.09 15.31 3.49
C SER A 516 -9.67 16.55 4.17
N GLY A 517 -10.22 16.40 5.37
CA GLY A 517 -11.06 17.42 6.00
C GLY A 517 -12.47 17.54 5.40
N GLU A 518 -12.88 16.61 4.53
CA GLU A 518 -14.17 16.61 3.83
C GLU A 518 -14.78 15.21 3.76
N SER A 519 -16.11 15.10 3.78
CA SER A 519 -16.77 13.81 3.57
C SER A 519 -16.64 13.35 2.12
N LEU A 520 -16.68 12.04 1.87
CA LEU A 520 -16.91 11.55 0.52
C LEU A 520 -18.24 12.08 -0.06
N PRO A 521 -18.35 12.23 -1.40
CA PRO A 521 -19.58 12.62 -2.06
C PRO A 521 -20.75 11.70 -1.68
N THR A 522 -21.76 12.25 -1.01
CA THR A 522 -22.89 11.47 -0.49
C THR A 522 -24.21 11.95 -1.12
N GLY A 523 -24.97 11.01 -1.69
CA GLY A 523 -26.30 11.17 -2.24
C GLY A 523 -27.42 10.88 -1.24
N ALA A 524 -28.63 10.61 -1.74
CA ALA A 524 -29.78 10.29 -0.89
C ALA A 524 -29.73 8.88 -0.27
N ASP A 525 -29.06 7.96 -0.96
CA ASP A 525 -29.04 6.53 -0.63
C ASP A 525 -27.62 6.01 -0.27
N GLY A 526 -26.62 6.88 -0.12
CA GLY A 526 -25.24 6.49 0.21
C GLY A 526 -24.19 7.28 -0.57
N LEU A 527 -23.00 6.70 -0.77
CA LEU A 527 -21.94 7.28 -1.59
C LEU A 527 -22.39 7.36 -3.06
N GLU A 528 -22.24 8.53 -3.69
CA GLU A 528 -22.68 8.77 -5.07
C GLU A 528 -21.79 9.82 -5.75
N MET A 529 -21.35 9.54 -6.98
CA MET A 529 -20.63 10.53 -7.79
C MET A 529 -21.43 11.83 -7.92
N GLY A 530 -20.78 12.98 -7.66
CA GLY A 530 -21.44 14.29 -7.74
C GLY A 530 -22.43 14.55 -6.60
N GLY A 531 -22.43 13.71 -5.56
CA GLY A 531 -23.14 13.91 -4.30
C GLY A 531 -22.65 15.13 -3.52
N VAL A 532 -23.25 15.37 -2.36
CA VAL A 532 -22.88 16.50 -1.51
C VAL A 532 -21.60 16.17 -0.75
N ILE A 533 -20.59 17.04 -0.87
CA ILE A 533 -19.39 17.04 -0.04
C ILE A 533 -19.63 18.01 1.14
N ALA A 534 -19.45 17.51 2.36
CA ALA A 534 -19.61 18.28 3.58
C ALA A 534 -18.26 18.46 4.30
N PRO A 535 -18.03 19.60 4.98
CA PRO A 535 -16.81 19.77 5.77
C PRO A 535 -16.79 18.77 6.93
N TRP A 536 -15.67 18.09 7.11
CA TRP A 536 -15.45 17.15 8.20
C TRP A 536 -14.89 17.87 9.43
N ASN A 537 -15.65 17.87 10.52
CA ASN A 537 -15.30 18.54 11.78
C ASN A 537 -16.07 17.91 12.95
N ASP A 538 -15.81 18.40 14.15
CA ASP A 538 -16.42 17.89 15.39
C ASP A 538 -17.95 17.93 15.36
N ALA A 539 -18.55 18.95 14.75
CA ALA A 539 -20.00 19.05 14.62
C ALA A 539 -20.57 18.02 13.63
N ALA A 540 -19.83 17.67 12.58
CA ALA A 540 -20.22 16.63 11.63
C ALA A 540 -20.21 15.25 12.31
N VAL A 541 -19.12 14.91 13.00
CA VAL A 541 -18.99 13.62 13.73
C VAL A 541 -19.96 13.53 14.91
N ALA A 542 -20.16 14.64 15.64
CA ALA A 542 -21.17 14.72 16.70
C ALA A 542 -22.57 14.46 16.17
N SER A 543 -22.92 15.00 15.00
CA SER A 543 -24.20 14.76 14.35
C SER A 543 -24.34 13.32 13.83
N LEU A 544 -23.25 12.72 13.38
CA LEU A 544 -23.22 11.34 12.85
C LEU A 544 -23.60 10.33 13.92
N TYR A 545 -22.94 10.39 15.08
CA TYR A 545 -23.17 9.46 16.19
C TYR A 545 -24.17 9.98 17.23
N GLY A 546 -24.68 11.21 17.10
CA GLY A 546 -25.56 11.83 18.09
C GLY A 546 -24.90 12.01 19.48
N ILE A 547 -23.62 12.40 19.49
CA ILE A 547 -22.80 12.67 20.69
C ILE A 547 -22.52 14.18 20.82
N SER A 548 -21.84 14.61 21.89
CA SER A 548 -21.45 16.01 22.02
C SER A 548 -20.26 16.35 21.10
N GLU A 549 -20.09 17.62 20.74
CA GLU A 549 -18.90 18.06 19.96
C GLU A 549 -17.59 17.77 20.71
N SER A 550 -17.60 17.77 22.05
CA SER A 550 -16.43 17.42 22.86
C SER A 550 -16.09 15.92 22.75
N ASP A 551 -17.10 15.05 22.84
CA ASP A 551 -16.92 13.60 22.69
C ASP A 551 -16.49 13.26 21.25
N ALA A 552 -17.03 13.99 20.27
CA ALA A 552 -16.64 13.84 18.86
C ALA A 552 -15.18 14.26 18.65
N ALA A 553 -14.74 15.38 19.22
CA ALA A 553 -13.32 15.78 19.15
C ALA A 553 -12.40 14.69 19.75
N ALA A 554 -12.78 14.12 20.89
CA ALA A 554 -12.04 13.01 21.50
C ALA A 554 -12.02 11.76 20.63
N LEU A 555 -13.15 11.40 19.99
CA LEU A 555 -13.22 10.27 19.06
C LEU A 555 -12.33 10.49 17.83
N ARG A 556 -12.36 11.68 17.24
CA ARG A 556 -11.53 12.03 16.08
C ARG A 556 -10.04 11.98 16.40
N SER A 557 -9.65 12.57 17.54
CA SER A 557 -8.26 12.49 18.03
C SER A 557 -7.86 11.05 18.34
N TRP A 558 -8.76 10.23 18.90
CA TRP A 558 -8.49 8.81 19.12
C TRP A 558 -8.31 8.03 17.81
N VAL A 559 -9.08 8.31 16.76
CA VAL A 559 -8.87 7.62 15.46
C VAL A 559 -7.59 8.11 14.77
N SER A 560 -7.42 9.42 14.62
CA SER A 560 -6.30 10.01 13.87
C SER A 560 -4.98 9.97 14.64
N ASP A 561 -4.93 10.59 15.81
CA ASP A 561 -3.67 10.84 16.51
C ASP A 561 -3.17 9.60 17.27
N PHE A 562 -4.07 8.69 17.63
CA PHE A 562 -3.72 7.48 18.38
C PHE A 562 -3.73 6.23 17.52
N MET A 563 -4.90 5.83 17.00
CA MET A 563 -5.02 4.57 16.29
C MET A 563 -4.18 4.60 15.02
N PHE A 564 -4.35 5.64 14.20
CA PHE A 564 -3.63 5.74 12.93
C PHE A 564 -2.14 6.05 13.12
N GLU A 565 -1.77 7.07 13.89
CA GLU A 565 -0.37 7.50 14.03
C GLU A 565 0.49 6.62 14.95
N GLU A 566 -0.06 6.09 16.06
CA GLU A 566 0.72 5.30 17.02
C GLU A 566 0.47 3.80 16.87
N VAL A 567 -0.79 3.36 16.86
CA VAL A 567 -1.15 1.94 17.04
C VAL A 567 -0.94 1.10 15.78
N ILE A 568 -1.53 1.47 14.65
CA ILE A 568 -1.54 0.57 13.47
C ILE A 568 -0.12 0.34 12.95
N GLY A 569 0.70 1.39 12.89
CA GLY A 569 2.10 1.25 12.49
C GLY A 569 2.86 0.28 13.38
N ALA A 570 2.71 0.41 14.71
CA ALA A 570 3.29 -0.49 15.69
C ALA A 570 2.82 -1.94 15.49
N LEU A 571 1.53 -2.15 15.21
CA LEU A 571 0.96 -3.48 14.96
C LEU A 571 1.47 -4.11 13.68
N LEU A 572 1.55 -3.36 12.58
CA LEU A 572 2.10 -3.86 11.31
C LEU A 572 3.57 -4.27 11.47
N SER A 573 4.36 -3.46 12.18
CA SER A 573 5.74 -3.80 12.51
C SER A 573 5.86 -5.01 13.43
N PHE A 574 5.00 -5.10 14.45
CA PHE A 574 5.02 -6.21 15.41
C PHE A 574 4.60 -7.55 14.78
N GLN A 575 3.52 -7.55 14.01
CA GLN A 575 2.90 -8.77 13.48
C GLN A 575 3.56 -9.27 12.20
N TYR A 576 3.97 -8.35 11.31
CA TYR A 576 4.44 -8.68 9.96
C TYR A 576 5.87 -8.22 9.68
N GLY A 577 6.49 -7.47 10.59
CA GLY A 577 7.83 -6.91 10.36
C GLY A 577 7.86 -5.77 9.35
N ALA A 578 6.70 -5.21 8.99
CA ALA A 578 6.61 -4.10 8.05
C ALA A 578 7.09 -2.78 8.66
N SER A 579 7.62 -1.89 7.83
CA SER A 579 8.07 -0.57 8.27
C SER A 579 7.85 0.48 7.18
N ALA A 580 7.92 1.76 7.57
CA ALA A 580 7.73 2.89 6.67
C ALA A 580 8.82 2.99 5.60
N ILE A 581 10.03 2.49 5.88
CA ILE A 581 11.15 2.46 4.95
C ILE A 581 11.64 1.03 4.83
N THR A 582 11.61 0.49 3.62
CA THR A 582 12.07 -0.87 3.33
C THR A 582 13.38 -0.84 2.56
N THR A 583 14.24 -1.83 2.83
CA THR A 583 15.50 -2.05 2.12
C THR A 583 15.37 -3.33 1.31
N GLN A 584 15.52 -3.21 -0.01
CA GLN A 584 15.52 -4.35 -0.92
C GLN A 584 16.33 -4.03 -2.18
N SER A 585 16.69 -5.06 -2.93
CA SER A 585 17.40 -4.88 -4.21
C SER A 585 16.60 -4.07 -5.23
N ILE A 586 17.30 -3.37 -6.14
CA ILE A 586 16.66 -2.64 -7.25
C ILE A 586 15.81 -3.58 -8.14
N ASN A 587 16.23 -4.83 -8.35
CA ASN A 587 15.41 -5.81 -9.09
C ASN A 587 14.07 -6.08 -8.39
N ASN A 588 14.08 -6.23 -7.07
CA ASN A 588 12.83 -6.41 -6.31
C ASN A 588 11.93 -5.17 -6.46
N TRP A 589 12.49 -3.97 -6.33
CA TRP A 589 11.73 -2.72 -6.51
C TRP A 589 11.08 -2.60 -7.89
N LEU A 590 11.83 -2.87 -8.95
CA LEU A 590 11.34 -2.70 -10.32
C LEU A 590 10.39 -3.83 -10.73
N TYR A 591 10.75 -5.09 -10.46
CA TYR A 591 10.14 -6.24 -11.12
C TYR A 591 9.39 -7.20 -10.18
N GLY A 592 9.30 -6.90 -8.89
CA GLY A 592 8.46 -7.69 -7.99
C GLY A 592 9.07 -7.99 -6.65
N TRP A 593 8.27 -7.83 -5.60
CA TRP A 593 8.50 -8.47 -4.31
C TRP A 593 7.17 -8.92 -3.70
N SER A 594 7.24 -9.92 -2.84
CA SER A 594 6.11 -10.37 -2.02
C SER A 594 6.11 -9.59 -0.69
N ASP A 595 5.01 -8.89 -0.42
CA ASP A 595 4.84 -8.11 0.81
C ASP A 595 4.33 -8.98 1.97
N ALA A 596 5.04 -8.95 3.10
CA ALA A 596 4.74 -9.81 4.25
C ALA A 596 3.38 -9.53 4.92
N VAL A 597 2.88 -8.29 4.84
CA VAL A 597 1.55 -7.94 5.38
C VAL A 597 0.48 -8.57 4.51
N LEU A 598 0.60 -8.42 3.19
CA LEU A 598 -0.35 -9.02 2.23
C LEU A 598 -0.33 -10.56 2.32
N VAL A 599 0.85 -11.18 2.44
CA VAL A 599 0.95 -12.64 2.69
C VAL A 599 0.19 -13.04 3.95
N GLY A 600 0.32 -12.25 5.02
CA GLY A 600 -0.28 -12.56 6.31
C GLY A 600 -1.78 -12.30 6.41
N LEU A 601 -2.33 -11.43 5.57
CA LEU A 601 -3.76 -11.09 5.53
C LEU A 601 -4.54 -11.88 4.48
N PHE A 602 -3.90 -12.16 3.34
CA PHE A 602 -4.49 -12.85 2.21
C PHE A 602 -3.72 -14.15 1.97
N ASP A 603 -2.83 -14.15 0.99
CA ASP A 603 -1.95 -15.26 0.66
C ASP A 603 -0.71 -14.77 -0.10
N GLU A 604 0.21 -15.69 -0.39
CA GLU A 604 1.42 -15.38 -1.15
C GLU A 604 1.12 -14.91 -2.58
N GLU A 605 0.05 -15.42 -3.20
CA GLU A 605 -0.30 -15.08 -4.58
C GLU A 605 -0.75 -13.62 -4.70
N SER A 606 -1.55 -13.15 -3.74
CA SER A 606 -2.08 -11.78 -3.70
C SER A 606 -1.10 -10.77 -3.10
N SER A 607 0.13 -11.17 -2.80
CA SER A 607 1.12 -10.33 -2.09
C SER A 607 2.13 -9.62 -2.96
N TRP A 608 2.17 -9.95 -4.26
CA TRP A 608 3.19 -9.46 -5.17
C TRP A 608 2.89 -8.06 -5.66
N VAL A 609 3.91 -7.20 -5.64
CA VAL A 609 3.84 -5.80 -6.10
C VAL A 609 5.10 -5.46 -6.90
N SER A 610 4.95 -4.69 -7.97
CA SER A 610 6.06 -4.20 -8.79
C SER A 610 5.85 -2.73 -9.23
N LEU A 611 6.94 -2.06 -9.65
CA LEU A 611 6.88 -0.72 -10.24
C LEU A 611 6.84 -0.75 -11.77
N GLU A 612 7.39 -1.80 -12.37
CA GLU A 612 7.34 -2.11 -13.79
C GLU A 612 6.64 -3.46 -13.99
N THR A 613 5.97 -3.62 -15.12
CA THR A 613 5.31 -4.88 -15.51
C THR A 613 6.28 -5.70 -16.33
N ASP A 614 6.81 -6.79 -15.76
CA ASP A 614 7.64 -7.80 -16.43
C ASP A 614 6.77 -9.04 -16.76
N ASP A 615 7.25 -10.01 -17.54
CA ASP A 615 6.49 -11.23 -17.83
C ASP A 615 6.13 -12.00 -16.53
N THR A 616 7.07 -12.04 -15.58
CA THR A 616 6.85 -12.64 -14.25
C THR A 616 7.52 -11.84 -13.15
N TYR A 617 7.01 -11.97 -11.93
CA TYR A 617 7.63 -11.32 -10.77
C TYR A 617 9.03 -11.87 -10.50
N TYR A 618 9.98 -10.99 -10.25
CA TYR A 618 11.36 -11.37 -9.97
C TYR A 618 11.47 -12.26 -8.73
N GLY A 619 12.08 -13.44 -8.90
CA GLY A 619 12.29 -14.41 -7.80
C GLY A 619 11.06 -15.23 -7.40
N SER A 620 9.97 -15.17 -8.18
CA SER A 620 8.74 -15.95 -7.94
C SER A 620 8.84 -17.43 -8.36
N GLU A 621 9.89 -17.82 -9.08
CA GLU A 621 10.14 -19.21 -9.50
C GLU A 621 10.40 -20.14 -8.29
N ASN A 622 9.65 -21.23 -8.21
CA ASN A 622 9.86 -22.27 -7.19
C ASN A 622 9.52 -23.68 -7.70
N ASP A 623 9.67 -24.71 -6.86
CA ASP A 623 9.43 -26.12 -7.24
C ASP A 623 7.98 -26.37 -7.70
N ASP A 624 7.01 -25.58 -7.21
CA ASP A 624 5.59 -25.66 -7.57
C ASP A 624 5.23 -24.76 -8.78
N ARG A 625 6.01 -23.69 -9.02
CA ARG A 625 5.86 -22.69 -10.10
C ARG A 625 7.19 -22.54 -10.88
N PRO A 626 7.54 -23.49 -11.76
CA PRO A 626 8.84 -23.49 -12.45
C PRO A 626 8.97 -22.39 -13.51
N ASN A 627 7.86 -21.72 -13.87
CA ASN A 627 7.82 -20.63 -14.84
C ASN A 627 7.60 -19.26 -14.17
N GLY A 628 7.69 -19.17 -12.83
CA GLY A 628 7.39 -17.94 -12.11
C GLY A 628 5.89 -17.65 -11.99
N MET A 629 5.57 -16.51 -11.36
CA MET A 629 4.22 -15.97 -11.21
C MET A 629 4.05 -14.79 -12.18
N SER A 630 3.00 -14.82 -13.00
CA SER A 630 2.66 -13.74 -13.93
C SER A 630 2.46 -12.43 -13.18
N THR A 631 2.85 -11.31 -13.79
CA THR A 631 2.51 -9.96 -13.27
C THR A 631 1.11 -9.49 -13.68
N GLY A 632 0.37 -10.34 -14.39
CA GLY A 632 -1.02 -10.13 -14.79
C GLY A 632 -1.19 -10.19 -16.30
N ASP A 633 -2.19 -9.47 -16.78
CA ASP A 633 -2.63 -9.49 -18.16
C ASP A 633 -1.86 -8.56 -19.09
N PHE A 634 -1.59 -9.02 -20.31
CA PHE A 634 -0.86 -8.24 -21.31
C PHE A 634 -1.67 -7.04 -21.79
N SER A 635 -0.99 -5.93 -22.05
CA SER A 635 -1.62 -4.74 -22.60
C SER A 635 -2.02 -4.96 -24.05
N VAL A 636 -3.22 -4.54 -24.42
CA VAL A 636 -3.73 -4.57 -25.80
C VAL A 636 -3.85 -3.16 -26.32
N TYR A 637 -3.41 -2.96 -27.57
CA TYR A 637 -3.48 -1.68 -28.25
C TYR A 637 -4.20 -1.81 -29.59
N VAL A 638 -5.03 -0.82 -29.88
CA VAL A 638 -5.59 -0.61 -31.22
C VAL A 638 -4.90 0.61 -31.82
N MET A 639 -4.24 0.43 -32.96
CA MET A 639 -3.50 1.48 -33.66
C MET A 639 -4.10 1.72 -35.04
N SER A 640 -4.06 2.97 -35.49
CA SER A 640 -4.44 3.33 -36.86
C SER A 640 -3.35 2.91 -37.84
N THR A 641 -3.73 2.22 -38.91
CA THR A 641 -2.83 1.85 -40.01
C THR A 641 -2.67 2.98 -41.03
N GLY A 642 -3.41 4.09 -40.89
CA GLY A 642 -3.46 5.14 -41.90
C GLY A 642 -4.08 4.68 -43.22
N THR A 643 -4.85 3.58 -43.21
CA THR A 643 -5.60 3.07 -44.38
C THR A 643 -7.09 3.01 -44.06
N GLY A 644 -7.92 2.49 -44.97
CA GLY A 644 -9.36 2.35 -44.72
C GLY A 644 -10.04 3.67 -44.31
N ALA A 645 -10.72 3.68 -43.15
CA ALA A 645 -11.36 4.87 -42.60
C ALA A 645 -10.38 5.96 -42.13
N HIS A 646 -9.11 5.61 -41.93
CA HIS A 646 -8.02 6.50 -41.50
C HIS A 646 -7.06 6.91 -42.64
N ALA A 647 -7.48 6.75 -43.90
CA ALA A 647 -6.62 7.04 -45.06
C ALA A 647 -6.31 8.53 -45.29
N GLU A 648 -7.13 9.44 -44.76
CA GLU A 648 -7.05 10.90 -45.01
C GLU A 648 -7.00 11.76 -43.74
N ASP A 649 -6.96 11.17 -42.54
CA ASP A 649 -7.01 11.90 -41.27
C ASP A 649 -5.63 12.16 -40.63
N GLY A 650 -4.56 11.60 -41.21
CA GLY A 650 -3.19 11.80 -40.76
C GLY A 650 -2.86 11.09 -39.44
N THR A 651 -3.62 10.04 -39.08
CA THR A 651 -3.41 9.30 -37.82
C THR A 651 -2.55 8.06 -37.95
N THR A 652 -1.84 7.86 -39.07
CA THR A 652 -0.99 6.68 -39.32
C THR A 652 -0.04 6.42 -38.14
N GLY A 653 -0.10 5.21 -37.58
CA GLY A 653 0.75 4.81 -36.46
C GLY A 653 0.36 5.42 -35.11
N GLN A 654 -0.76 6.13 -34.99
CA GLN A 654 -1.24 6.69 -33.73
C GLN A 654 -2.12 5.67 -32.99
N ARG A 655 -2.02 5.67 -31.66
CA ARG A 655 -2.87 4.83 -30.80
C ARG A 655 -4.30 5.35 -30.83
N LEU A 656 -5.26 4.43 -30.87
CA LEU A 656 -6.70 4.71 -30.85
C LEU A 656 -7.32 4.29 -29.52
N MET A 657 -7.06 3.05 -29.09
CA MET A 657 -7.60 2.46 -27.85
C MET A 657 -6.55 1.62 -27.13
N GLN A 658 -6.74 1.44 -25.83
CA GLN A 658 -5.95 0.55 -24.97
C GLN A 658 -6.87 -0.33 -24.12
N GLY A 659 -6.46 -1.56 -23.86
CA GLY A 659 -7.16 -2.52 -23.00
C GLY A 659 -6.20 -3.62 -22.53
N TYR A 660 -6.75 -4.79 -22.21
CA TYR A 660 -6.00 -5.94 -21.70
C TYR A 660 -6.42 -7.23 -22.40
N LEU A 661 -5.54 -8.23 -22.35
CA LEU A 661 -5.77 -9.59 -22.83
C LEU A 661 -5.64 -10.53 -21.64
N ASN A 662 -6.64 -11.38 -21.35
CA ASN A 662 -6.49 -12.43 -20.34
C ASN A 662 -5.41 -13.42 -20.79
N SER A 663 -4.16 -13.21 -20.38
CA SER A 663 -2.99 -13.96 -20.84
C SER A 663 -2.48 -14.94 -19.80
N ASP A 664 -2.82 -14.74 -18.53
CA ASP A 664 -2.45 -15.64 -17.44
C ASP A 664 -3.36 -16.88 -17.32
N GLY A 665 -4.54 -16.85 -17.96
CA GLY A 665 -5.46 -17.98 -18.05
C GLY A 665 -6.13 -18.33 -16.73
N ASP A 666 -6.23 -17.38 -15.80
CA ASP A 666 -6.89 -17.55 -14.50
C ASP A 666 -8.42 -17.70 -14.60
N GLY A 667 -8.98 -17.39 -15.77
CA GLY A 667 -10.41 -17.45 -16.08
C GLY A 667 -11.21 -16.21 -15.64
N LEU A 668 -10.54 -15.15 -15.19
CA LEU A 668 -11.13 -13.92 -14.66
C LEU A 668 -10.56 -12.70 -15.39
N CYS A 669 -11.37 -11.68 -15.66
CA CYS A 669 -10.87 -10.37 -16.06
C CYS A 669 -10.95 -9.46 -14.83
N ASP A 670 -9.98 -8.56 -14.67
CA ASP A 670 -9.96 -7.56 -13.59
C ASP A 670 -11.23 -6.70 -13.56
N PHE A 671 -11.76 -6.36 -14.74
CA PHE A 671 -13.01 -5.63 -14.90
C PHE A 671 -13.64 -5.90 -16.27
N LYS A 672 -14.95 -5.72 -16.38
CA LYS A 672 -15.64 -5.68 -17.69
C LYS A 672 -16.30 -4.34 -17.93
N LEU A 673 -16.37 -3.96 -19.21
CA LEU A 673 -17.11 -2.79 -19.65
C LEU A 673 -18.37 -3.23 -20.37
N ASN A 674 -19.48 -2.61 -20.00
CA ASN A 674 -20.73 -2.72 -20.73
C ASN A 674 -20.61 -2.12 -22.14
N SER A 675 -21.57 -2.44 -23.01
CA SER A 675 -21.61 -1.91 -24.38
C SER A 675 -21.70 -0.38 -24.48
N ASP A 676 -22.00 0.31 -23.38
CA ASP A 676 -22.03 1.77 -23.29
C ASP A 676 -20.76 2.37 -22.66
N GLY A 677 -19.75 1.55 -22.36
CA GLY A 677 -18.48 1.95 -21.76
C GLY A 677 -18.53 2.15 -20.24
N SER A 678 -19.67 1.89 -19.58
CA SER A 678 -19.74 1.83 -18.11
C SER A 678 -19.09 0.56 -17.58
N ALA A 679 -18.56 0.59 -16.35
CA ALA A 679 -18.16 -0.63 -15.67
C ALA A 679 -19.36 -1.56 -15.53
N ASP A 680 -19.15 -2.84 -15.80
CA ASP A 680 -20.07 -3.87 -15.37
C ASP A 680 -19.98 -3.99 -13.84
N THR A 681 -21.14 -4.07 -13.19
CA THR A 681 -21.26 -4.15 -11.73
C THR A 681 -22.02 -5.41 -11.30
N SER A 682 -22.24 -6.36 -12.22
CA SER A 682 -23.06 -7.54 -11.95
C SER A 682 -22.44 -8.51 -10.95
N ASP A 683 -21.11 -8.56 -10.90
CA ASP A 683 -20.32 -9.57 -10.17
C ASP A 683 -19.12 -8.93 -9.44
N GLU A 684 -19.29 -7.72 -8.89
CA GLU A 684 -18.27 -7.06 -8.05
C GLU A 684 -17.94 -7.95 -6.83
N GLY A 685 -16.75 -8.55 -6.81
CA GLY A 685 -16.20 -9.30 -5.67
C GLY A 685 -15.76 -10.74 -5.95
N GLU A 686 -16.20 -11.38 -7.04
CA GLU A 686 -15.75 -12.74 -7.43
C GLU A 686 -14.86 -12.75 -8.70
N GLY A 687 -14.62 -11.58 -9.30
CA GLY A 687 -13.95 -11.44 -10.61
C GLY A 687 -14.93 -11.67 -11.77
N PHE A 688 -14.61 -11.14 -12.96
CA PHE A 688 -15.49 -11.31 -14.12
C PHE A 688 -15.07 -12.50 -14.96
N ASP A 689 -15.94 -13.51 -15.13
CA ASP A 689 -15.65 -14.68 -15.98
C ASP A 689 -15.10 -14.27 -17.37
N CYS A 690 -13.88 -14.70 -17.69
CA CYS A 690 -13.11 -14.35 -18.88
C CYS A 690 -12.55 -15.62 -19.52
N ALA A 691 -12.67 -15.77 -20.84
CA ALA A 691 -11.95 -16.84 -21.51
C ALA A 691 -10.46 -16.50 -21.64
N GLU A 692 -9.61 -17.52 -21.62
CA GLU A 692 -8.19 -17.37 -21.96
C GLU A 692 -8.05 -16.69 -23.34
N ASN A 693 -7.22 -15.67 -23.41
CA ASN A 693 -7.01 -14.76 -24.55
C ASN A 693 -8.25 -13.93 -24.96
N GLU A 694 -9.19 -13.69 -24.05
CA GLU A 694 -10.27 -12.72 -24.26
C GLU A 694 -9.74 -11.29 -24.08
N ILE A 695 -10.01 -10.41 -25.05
CA ILE A 695 -9.70 -8.98 -24.94
C ILE A 695 -10.79 -8.30 -24.12
N TYR A 696 -10.41 -7.53 -23.11
CA TYR A 696 -11.33 -6.78 -22.27
C TYR A 696 -10.83 -5.36 -21.97
N GLY A 697 -11.71 -4.54 -21.40
CA GLY A 697 -11.35 -3.21 -20.91
C GLY A 697 -10.95 -2.17 -21.98
N LEU A 698 -11.18 -2.44 -23.27
CA LEU A 698 -10.83 -1.51 -24.35
C LEU A 698 -11.49 -0.14 -24.16
N THR A 699 -10.68 0.90 -24.10
CA THR A 699 -11.12 2.29 -23.91
C THR A 699 -10.27 3.28 -24.72
N GLU A 700 -10.86 4.42 -25.08
CA GLU A 700 -10.17 5.56 -25.72
C GLU A 700 -9.36 6.40 -24.71
N HIS A 701 -9.40 6.03 -23.43
CA HIS A 701 -8.67 6.66 -22.34
C HIS A 701 -7.51 5.78 -21.85
N LEU A 702 -6.62 6.34 -21.05
CA LEU A 702 -5.75 5.51 -20.21
C LEU A 702 -6.63 4.61 -19.34
N PRO A 703 -6.40 3.28 -19.26
CA PRO A 703 -7.29 2.37 -18.54
C PRO A 703 -7.58 2.79 -17.09
N TRP A 704 -6.56 3.24 -16.37
CA TRP A 704 -6.68 3.72 -14.99
C TRP A 704 -7.32 5.12 -14.85
N ARG A 705 -7.49 5.87 -15.96
CA ARG A 705 -8.19 7.18 -16.03
C ARG A 705 -9.47 7.12 -16.85
N ALA A 706 -9.95 5.93 -17.17
CA ALA A 706 -11.17 5.76 -17.94
C ALA A 706 -12.41 6.19 -17.11
N PRO A 707 -13.53 6.53 -17.76
CA PRO A 707 -14.74 7.01 -17.08
C PRO A 707 -15.26 6.10 -15.97
N HIS A 708 -15.06 4.78 -16.09
CA HIS A 708 -15.45 3.83 -15.04
C HIS A 708 -14.61 3.98 -13.76
N ARG A 709 -13.32 4.30 -13.85
CA ARG A 709 -12.45 4.60 -12.69
C ARG A 709 -12.78 5.93 -12.05
N GLU A 710 -13.16 6.92 -12.86
CA GLU A 710 -13.72 8.17 -12.34
C GLU A 710 -15.02 7.90 -11.55
N ALA A 711 -15.85 6.96 -12.01
CA ALA A 711 -17.06 6.57 -11.29
C ALA A 711 -16.81 5.81 -10.00
N SER A 712 -15.90 4.86 -10.01
CA SER A 712 -15.58 4.06 -8.82
C SER A 712 -14.86 4.86 -7.73
N THR A 713 -14.23 5.98 -8.10
CA THR A 713 -13.64 6.99 -7.19
C THR A 713 -14.60 8.14 -6.87
N LEU A 714 -15.89 8.01 -7.16
CA LEU A 714 -16.94 9.00 -6.87
C LEU A 714 -16.75 10.37 -7.55
N GLY A 715 -16.01 10.42 -8.66
CA GLY A 715 -15.75 11.64 -9.44
C GLY A 715 -14.63 12.52 -8.88
N LEU A 716 -13.75 11.95 -8.06
CA LEU A 716 -12.65 12.66 -7.42
C LEU A 716 -11.30 12.46 -8.11
N LEU A 717 -11.18 11.44 -8.96
CA LEU A 717 -9.89 11.03 -9.53
C LEU A 717 -9.26 12.10 -10.40
N SER A 718 -10.02 12.73 -11.29
CA SER A 718 -9.44 13.73 -12.20
C SER A 718 -8.96 14.98 -11.47
N ASP A 719 -9.69 15.43 -10.45
CA ASP A 719 -9.27 16.54 -9.59
C ASP A 719 -8.06 16.17 -8.72
N HIS A 720 -8.00 14.92 -8.24
CA HIS A 720 -6.89 14.41 -7.44
C HIS A 720 -5.59 14.29 -8.25
N VAL A 721 -5.67 13.88 -9.52
CA VAL A 721 -4.49 13.79 -10.40
C VAL A 721 -4.01 15.17 -10.85
N GLY A 722 -4.93 16.12 -11.07
CA GLY A 722 -4.63 17.48 -11.54
C GLY A 722 -4.52 17.63 -13.06
N ASN A 723 -4.12 16.57 -13.77
CA ASN A 723 -4.05 16.55 -15.24
C ASN A 723 -5.35 16.02 -15.87
N ALA A 724 -6.02 16.85 -16.67
CA ALA A 724 -7.29 16.51 -17.33
C ALA A 724 -7.14 15.66 -18.61
N ASN A 725 -5.93 15.48 -19.14
CA ASN A 725 -5.70 14.73 -20.37
C ASN A 725 -5.73 13.21 -20.12
N THR A 726 -6.83 12.56 -20.51
CA THR A 726 -7.02 11.11 -20.33
C THR A 726 -7.08 10.33 -21.64
N VAL A 727 -7.36 11.00 -22.76
CA VAL A 727 -7.63 10.38 -24.07
C VAL A 727 -6.33 9.94 -24.77
N VAL A 728 -6.14 8.63 -24.94
CA VAL A 728 -5.00 8.02 -25.66
C VAL A 728 -5.10 8.15 -27.17
N THR A 729 -6.31 8.36 -27.71
CA THR A 729 -6.53 8.53 -29.14
C THR A 729 -5.72 9.71 -29.70
N GLY A 730 -4.91 9.40 -30.72
CA GLY A 730 -4.03 10.36 -31.40
C GLY A 730 -2.68 10.58 -30.72
N THR A 731 -2.31 9.72 -29.77
CA THR A 731 -0.95 9.73 -29.20
C THR A 731 0.06 9.15 -30.19
N ILE A 732 1.25 9.75 -30.26
CA ILE A 732 2.33 9.33 -31.18
C ILE A 732 2.76 7.87 -30.92
N GLY A 733 2.81 7.06 -31.98
CA GLY A 733 3.44 5.72 -31.97
C GLY A 733 4.74 5.64 -32.80
N GLY A 734 5.10 6.71 -33.52
CA GLY A 734 6.33 6.79 -34.34
C GLY A 734 6.27 7.85 -35.43
N ILE A 735 5.06 8.23 -35.86
CA ILE A 735 4.78 9.28 -36.84
C ILE A 735 3.95 10.38 -36.19
N ALA A 736 4.37 11.63 -36.36
CA ALA A 736 3.62 12.81 -35.92
C ALA A 736 3.96 14.04 -36.75
N SER A 737 3.03 14.99 -36.83
CA SER A 737 3.25 16.23 -37.55
C SER A 737 4.47 16.98 -37.01
N ALA A 738 5.43 17.30 -37.87
CA ALA A 738 6.57 18.11 -37.49
C ALA A 738 6.17 19.57 -37.22
N ASP A 739 5.14 20.12 -37.88
CA ASP A 739 4.76 21.54 -37.77
C ASP A 739 3.76 21.81 -36.63
N GLU A 740 3.03 20.80 -36.17
CA GLU A 740 1.95 20.93 -35.21
C GLU A 740 2.26 20.19 -33.90
N SER A 741 1.66 20.66 -32.80
CA SER A 741 1.68 19.94 -31.53
C SER A 741 0.94 18.61 -31.65
N PHE A 742 1.48 17.57 -31.01
CA PHE A 742 0.87 16.24 -30.97
C PHE A 742 0.88 15.68 -29.54
N LYS A 743 -0.02 14.73 -29.26
CA LYS A 743 -0.12 14.10 -27.94
C LYS A 743 0.95 13.03 -27.77
N VAL A 744 1.55 12.99 -26.58
CA VAL A 744 2.55 11.99 -26.21
C VAL A 744 2.06 11.22 -24.99
N ASN A 745 2.07 9.90 -25.08
CA ASN A 745 1.82 9.02 -23.95
C ASN A 745 3.14 8.75 -23.23
N LEU A 746 3.27 9.24 -22.00
CA LEU A 746 4.45 9.11 -21.16
C LEU A 746 4.41 7.78 -20.40
N VAL A 747 4.56 6.66 -21.12
CA VAL A 747 4.63 5.30 -20.56
C VAL A 747 3.38 4.94 -19.73
N GLY A 748 2.22 5.40 -20.17
CA GLY A 748 0.93 5.17 -19.52
C GLY A 748 0.74 5.93 -18.19
N TYR A 749 1.69 6.76 -17.76
CA TYR A 749 1.57 7.56 -16.54
C TYR A 749 0.86 8.89 -16.77
N ALA A 750 1.03 9.49 -17.94
CA ALA A 750 0.43 10.78 -18.27
C ALA A 750 0.28 10.96 -19.78
N ILE A 751 -0.64 11.85 -20.16
CA ILE A 751 -0.71 12.37 -21.53
C ILE A 751 -0.48 13.87 -21.48
N THR A 752 0.35 14.34 -22.39
CA THR A 752 0.69 15.75 -22.55
C THR A 752 0.93 16.07 -24.03
N GLU A 753 0.95 17.35 -24.38
CA GLU A 753 1.13 17.81 -25.75
C GLU A 753 2.56 18.31 -25.96
N SER A 754 3.09 18.03 -27.15
CA SER A 754 4.40 18.52 -27.54
C SER A 754 4.36 19.99 -27.95
N VAL A 755 5.45 20.72 -27.66
CA VAL A 755 5.63 22.10 -28.11
C VAL A 755 6.66 22.12 -29.24
N PRO A 756 6.29 22.51 -30.47
CA PRO A 756 7.23 22.59 -31.59
C PRO A 756 8.24 23.72 -31.36
N GLY A 757 9.52 23.38 -31.47
CA GLY A 757 10.67 24.26 -31.32
C GLY A 757 11.32 24.66 -32.65
N GLU A 758 12.62 24.96 -32.60
CA GLU A 758 13.39 25.34 -33.78
C GLU A 758 13.83 24.12 -34.62
N MET A 759 14.24 24.36 -35.87
CA MET A 759 14.87 23.35 -36.70
C MET A 759 16.31 23.13 -36.24
N GLU A 760 16.67 21.87 -36.01
CA GLU A 760 17.99 21.42 -35.62
C GLU A 760 18.54 20.41 -36.63
N GLU A 761 19.87 20.24 -36.67
CA GLU A 761 20.52 19.26 -37.53
C GLU A 761 21.08 18.14 -36.63
N TYR A 762 20.59 16.92 -36.81
CA TYR A 762 21.04 15.73 -36.09
C TYR A 762 21.50 14.67 -37.10
N LYS A 763 22.74 14.15 -36.96
CA LYS A 763 23.37 13.24 -37.93
C LYS A 763 23.28 13.71 -39.40
N GLU A 764 23.38 15.03 -39.63
CA GLU A 764 23.23 15.72 -40.93
C GLU A 764 21.80 15.68 -41.54
N ILE A 765 20.79 15.33 -40.73
CA ILE A 765 19.38 15.34 -41.09
C ILE A 765 18.70 16.56 -40.44
N PRO A 766 18.06 17.46 -41.20
CA PRO A 766 17.30 18.57 -40.63
C PRO A 766 16.00 18.07 -40.02
N MET A 767 15.80 18.27 -38.71
CA MET A 767 14.62 17.85 -37.96
C MET A 767 14.06 19.03 -37.16
N ARG A 768 12.76 19.02 -36.85
CA ARG A 768 12.20 19.95 -35.87
C ARG A 768 12.26 19.33 -34.48
N ALA A 769 12.80 20.08 -33.52
CA ALA A 769 12.77 19.68 -32.12
C ALA A 769 11.38 19.94 -31.54
N HIS A 770 10.86 18.98 -30.78
CA HIS A 770 9.64 19.09 -29.98
C HIS A 770 10.01 18.79 -28.54
N THR A 771 9.64 19.70 -27.64
CA THR A 771 9.84 19.51 -26.20
C THR A 771 8.50 19.24 -25.55
N VAL A 772 8.50 18.28 -24.63
CA VAL A 772 7.36 17.88 -23.83
C VAL A 772 7.77 18.02 -22.37
N ASP A 773 7.11 18.93 -21.66
CA ASP A 773 7.33 19.17 -20.25
C ASP A 773 6.06 18.84 -19.48
N LEU A 774 6.17 17.90 -18.53
CA LEU A 774 5.12 17.59 -17.57
C LEU A 774 5.55 18.06 -16.18
N ASP A 775 4.81 19.04 -15.64
CA ASP A 775 5.02 19.55 -14.29
C ASP A 775 4.58 18.49 -13.25
N PRO A 776 5.50 17.98 -12.41
CA PRO A 776 5.12 17.02 -11.36
C PRO A 776 4.11 17.60 -10.37
N ALA A 777 4.07 18.92 -10.16
CA ALA A 777 3.15 19.55 -9.21
C ALA A 777 1.68 19.43 -9.61
N GLN A 778 1.38 19.08 -10.86
CA GLN A 778 0.02 18.97 -11.40
C GLN A 778 -0.30 17.55 -11.89
N HIS A 779 0.51 16.56 -11.49
CA HIS A 779 0.37 15.20 -11.98
C HIS A 779 0.69 14.15 -10.90
N GLN A 780 -0.28 13.90 -10.03
CA GLN A 780 -0.20 12.85 -9.01
C GLN A 780 -0.60 11.49 -9.60
N ILE A 781 0.22 10.46 -9.39
CA ILE A 781 0.03 9.13 -9.97
C ILE A 781 -0.32 8.05 -8.95
N GLN A 782 -0.63 8.44 -7.71
CA GLN A 782 -1.05 7.56 -6.63
C GLN A 782 -2.07 6.51 -7.09
N ALA A 783 -3.16 6.96 -7.71
CA ALA A 783 -4.26 6.09 -8.14
C ALA A 783 -3.82 4.99 -9.12
N LYS A 784 -2.81 5.25 -9.96
CA LYS A 784 -2.23 4.24 -10.85
C LYS A 784 -1.48 3.17 -10.08
N LEU A 785 -0.74 3.57 -9.05
CA LEU A 785 0.13 2.67 -8.27
C LEU A 785 -0.65 1.88 -7.21
N ILE A 786 -1.73 2.45 -6.66
CA ILE A 786 -2.62 1.73 -5.73
C ILE A 786 -3.55 0.79 -6.52
N GLY A 787 -4.18 1.27 -7.59
CA GLY A 787 -4.95 0.45 -8.52
C GLY A 787 -6.19 -0.24 -7.93
N SER A 788 -6.68 0.16 -6.76
CA SER A 788 -7.77 -0.52 -6.04
C SER A 788 -9.11 -0.47 -6.76
N GLY A 789 -9.31 0.54 -7.62
CA GLY A 789 -10.60 0.77 -8.27
C GLY A 789 -11.68 1.28 -7.33
N THR A 790 -11.33 1.80 -6.17
CA THR A 790 -12.28 2.39 -5.20
C THR A 790 -11.83 3.79 -4.79
N PHE A 791 -12.55 4.45 -3.87
CA PHE A 791 -12.12 5.73 -3.32
C PHE A 791 -10.74 5.69 -2.63
N VAL A 792 -10.20 4.50 -2.32
CA VAL A 792 -8.85 4.33 -1.77
C VAL A 792 -7.78 4.93 -2.71
N ASP A 793 -8.02 4.91 -4.02
CA ASP A 793 -7.10 5.47 -5.02
C ASP A 793 -6.92 6.99 -4.89
N VAL A 794 -7.91 7.67 -4.29
CA VAL A 794 -7.94 9.14 -4.09
C VAL A 794 -7.80 9.54 -2.62
N LEU A 795 -7.40 8.60 -1.74
CA LEU A 795 -7.09 8.91 -0.34
C LEU A 795 -5.93 9.90 -0.25
N PRO A 796 -6.09 11.07 0.39
CA PRO A 796 -5.01 12.06 0.47
C PRO A 796 -3.76 11.50 1.17
N GLY A 797 -2.65 11.43 0.43
CA GLY A 797 -1.36 10.99 0.95
C GLY A 797 -1.26 9.50 1.28
N ALA A 798 -2.12 8.65 0.71
CA ALA A 798 -1.98 7.19 0.82
C ALA A 798 -0.69 6.70 0.14
N LEU A 799 -0.35 7.26 -1.01
CA LEU A 799 0.94 7.10 -1.69
C LEU A 799 1.22 8.38 -2.50
N PRO A 800 1.80 9.42 -1.87
CA PRO A 800 1.89 10.74 -2.47
C PRO A 800 3.06 10.84 -3.47
N VAL A 801 2.91 10.12 -4.58
CA VAL A 801 3.86 10.09 -5.69
C VAL A 801 3.38 10.98 -6.83
N TYR A 802 4.25 11.89 -7.24
CA TYR A 802 4.07 12.84 -8.32
C TYR A 802 5.03 12.49 -9.45
N PHE A 803 4.54 12.53 -10.69
CA PHE A 803 5.32 12.15 -11.85
C PHE A 803 5.58 13.36 -12.74
N GLY A 804 6.87 13.65 -12.93
CA GLY A 804 7.35 14.65 -13.87
C GLY A 804 8.07 13.97 -15.02
N SER A 805 8.04 14.57 -16.19
CA SER A 805 8.77 14.05 -17.35
C SER A 805 9.19 15.18 -18.27
N HIS A 806 10.39 15.05 -18.80
CA HIS A 806 10.94 15.90 -19.84
C HIS A 806 11.31 15.03 -21.03
N VAL A 807 10.67 15.27 -22.18
CA VAL A 807 10.93 14.52 -23.42
C VAL A 807 11.30 15.46 -24.55
N ASP A 808 12.44 15.16 -25.18
CA ASP A 808 12.88 15.78 -26.41
C ASP A 808 12.69 14.81 -27.57
N ILE A 809 11.81 15.17 -28.50
CA ILE A 809 11.52 14.40 -29.71
C ILE A 809 11.99 15.21 -30.91
N LYS A 810 12.70 14.61 -31.86
CA LYS A 810 13.02 15.27 -33.14
C LYS A 810 12.33 14.58 -34.29
N VAL A 811 11.53 15.36 -35.01
CA VAL A 811 10.67 14.88 -36.10
C VAL A 811 11.19 15.43 -37.42
N GLU A 812 11.31 14.56 -38.41
CA GLU A 812 11.73 14.95 -39.76
C GLU A 812 10.53 15.54 -40.54
N PRO A 813 10.64 16.76 -41.11
CA PRO A 813 9.49 17.51 -41.61
C PRO A 813 8.86 16.98 -42.91
N VAL A 814 9.52 16.08 -43.64
CA VAL A 814 9.01 15.57 -44.93
C VAL A 814 8.23 14.27 -44.72
N THR A 815 8.75 13.38 -43.89
CA THR A 815 8.20 12.06 -43.58
C THR A 815 7.35 12.04 -42.32
N ASN A 816 7.45 13.09 -41.49
CA ASN A 816 6.80 13.18 -40.18
C ASN A 816 7.19 12.03 -39.22
N VAL A 817 8.30 11.34 -39.49
CA VAL A 817 8.82 10.27 -38.63
C VAL A 817 9.65 10.89 -37.50
N ALA A 818 9.40 10.45 -36.26
CA ALA A 818 10.24 10.77 -35.12
C ALA A 818 11.51 9.91 -35.17
N MET A 819 12.67 10.55 -35.27
CA MET A 819 13.97 9.87 -35.47
C MET A 819 14.92 10.01 -34.28
N TYR A 820 14.49 10.73 -33.26
CA TYR A 820 15.20 10.93 -32.00
C TYR A 820 14.17 11.10 -30.89
N GLY A 821 14.39 10.41 -29.78
CA GLY A 821 13.62 10.55 -28.55
C GLY A 821 14.54 10.39 -27.36
N LYS A 822 14.66 11.44 -26.55
CA LYS A 822 15.30 11.36 -25.22
C LYS A 822 14.24 11.71 -24.19
N SER A 823 13.99 10.82 -23.24
CA SER A 823 13.05 11.06 -22.15
C SER A 823 13.74 10.87 -20.81
N VAL A 824 13.47 11.82 -19.91
CA VAL A 824 13.84 11.78 -18.50
C VAL A 824 12.56 11.88 -17.69
N SER A 825 12.18 10.75 -17.08
CA SER A 825 11.01 10.68 -16.20
C SER A 825 11.47 10.60 -14.76
N MET A 826 10.82 11.37 -13.89
CA MET A 826 11.19 11.50 -12.47
C MET A 826 9.97 11.32 -11.58
N PHE A 827 10.12 10.46 -10.59
CA PHE A 827 9.12 10.22 -9.54
C PHE A 827 9.51 11.02 -8.30
N HIS A 828 8.61 11.90 -7.85
CA HIS A 828 8.80 12.71 -6.66
C HIS A 828 7.85 12.24 -5.57
N PHE A 829 8.35 12.15 -4.34
CA PHE A 829 7.53 11.76 -3.19
C PHE A 829 7.35 12.94 -2.23
N ASP A 830 6.15 13.09 -1.68
CA ASP A 830 5.83 14.07 -0.63
C ASP A 830 6.24 13.55 0.76
N LEU A 831 7.20 14.21 1.37
CA LEU A 831 7.79 13.80 2.65
C LEU A 831 6.99 14.30 3.87
N ARG A 832 5.92 15.08 3.67
CA ARG A 832 5.11 15.65 4.78
C ARG A 832 4.21 14.61 5.46
N GLY A 833 3.98 13.48 4.81
CA GLY A 833 3.17 12.38 5.35
C GLY A 833 1.70 12.42 4.90
N PRO A 834 0.89 11.45 5.36
CA PRO A 834 -0.51 11.27 4.94
C PRO A 834 -1.38 12.50 5.23
N GLY A 835 -2.41 12.73 4.41
CA GLY A 835 -3.28 13.91 4.50
C GLY A 835 -2.74 15.18 3.84
N ASN A 836 -1.43 15.25 3.54
CA ASN A 836 -0.87 16.38 2.82
C ASN A 836 -1.01 16.19 1.31
N MET A 837 -1.47 17.25 0.63
CA MET A 837 -1.63 17.33 -0.81
C MET A 837 -1.00 18.62 -1.32
N ASN A 838 -0.72 18.71 -2.62
CA ASN A 838 -0.17 19.92 -3.27
C ASN A 838 1.13 20.43 -2.60
N PRO A 839 2.23 19.65 -2.64
CA PRO A 839 3.50 20.07 -2.05
C PRO A 839 4.15 21.21 -2.80
N ASP A 840 5.02 21.95 -2.11
CA ASP A 840 5.80 23.01 -2.72
C ASP A 840 7.04 22.44 -3.44
N PHE A 841 7.05 22.53 -4.78
CA PHE A 841 8.17 22.11 -5.63
C PHE A 841 9.21 23.23 -5.87
N SER A 842 9.09 24.38 -5.19
CA SER A 842 10.02 25.49 -5.39
C SER A 842 11.43 25.21 -4.84
N ASP A 843 12.44 25.82 -5.47
CA ASP A 843 13.85 25.67 -5.10
C ASP A 843 14.09 25.96 -3.60
N GLY A 844 14.49 24.94 -2.85
CA GLY A 844 14.79 25.01 -1.42
C GLY A 844 13.66 24.56 -0.48
N SER A 845 12.52 24.14 -1.03
CA SER A 845 11.50 23.37 -0.31
C SER A 845 12.04 21.99 0.07
N THR A 846 11.56 21.45 1.19
CA THR A 846 11.84 20.07 1.65
C THR A 846 10.60 19.19 1.58
N ASP A 847 9.51 19.70 0.99
CA ASP A 847 8.23 18.99 0.90
C ASP A 847 8.36 17.76 -0.02
N THR A 848 9.14 17.85 -1.10
CA THR A 848 9.30 16.76 -2.07
C THR A 848 10.73 16.36 -2.29
N HIS A 849 10.97 15.10 -2.62
CA HIS A 849 12.27 14.62 -3.10
C HIS A 849 12.11 13.59 -4.23
N PRO A 850 12.97 13.61 -5.27
CA PRO A 850 12.97 12.58 -6.30
C PRO A 850 13.39 11.22 -5.70
N VAL A 851 12.68 10.15 -6.05
CA VAL A 851 12.94 8.79 -5.54
C VAL A 851 13.47 7.85 -6.62
N PHE A 852 12.98 8.00 -7.84
CA PHE A 852 13.41 7.22 -9.01
C PHE A 852 13.48 8.12 -10.26
N GLU A 853 14.46 7.82 -11.12
CA GLU A 853 14.58 8.44 -12.44
C GLU A 853 14.73 7.35 -13.50
N ILE A 854 14.04 7.54 -14.62
CA ILE A 854 14.11 6.66 -15.77
C ILE A 854 14.60 7.49 -16.95
N HIS A 855 15.72 7.06 -17.53
CA HIS A 855 16.25 7.61 -18.77
C HIS A 855 16.01 6.61 -19.88
N THR A 856 15.29 7.07 -20.91
CA THR A 856 15.13 6.31 -22.15
C THR A 856 15.68 7.13 -23.31
N PHE A 857 16.34 6.41 -24.22
CA PHE A 857 16.98 7.02 -25.36
C PHE A 857 16.74 6.16 -26.59
N SER A 858 16.26 6.80 -27.65
CA SER A 858 16.06 6.20 -28.96
C SER A 858 16.59 7.17 -30.02
N GLU A 859 17.35 6.64 -30.96
CA GLU A 859 17.81 7.40 -32.11
C GLU A 859 17.86 6.51 -33.35
N ILE A 860 17.81 7.16 -34.51
CA ILE A 860 18.08 6.48 -35.77
C ILE A 860 19.51 5.91 -35.81
N PRO A 861 19.69 4.61 -36.08
CA PRO A 861 21.02 4.00 -36.27
C PRO A 861 21.80 4.67 -37.41
N ASP A 862 23.13 4.68 -37.33
CA ASP A 862 23.99 5.41 -38.29
C ASP A 862 23.84 4.90 -39.74
N ASP A 863 23.70 3.59 -39.93
CA ASP A 863 23.48 2.96 -41.23
C ASP A 863 22.12 3.33 -41.83
N SER A 864 21.08 3.34 -41.00
CA SER A 864 19.72 3.76 -41.37
C SER A 864 19.66 5.25 -41.69
N ALA A 865 20.40 6.09 -40.94
CA ALA A 865 20.53 7.51 -41.20
C ALA A 865 21.26 7.79 -42.53
N ASP A 866 22.30 7.02 -42.87
CA ASP A 866 23.00 7.12 -44.15
C ASP A 866 22.10 6.71 -45.33
N ILE A 867 21.31 5.64 -45.17
CA ILE A 867 20.30 5.23 -46.16
C ILE A 867 19.23 6.30 -46.34
N PHE A 868 18.73 6.88 -45.24
CA PHE A 868 17.72 7.95 -45.28
C PHE A 868 18.25 9.21 -45.98
N LYS A 869 19.48 9.64 -45.67
CA LYS A 869 20.16 10.74 -46.37
C LYS A 869 20.25 10.50 -47.87
N CYS A 870 20.59 9.27 -48.26
CA CYS A 870 20.70 8.85 -49.65
C CYS A 870 19.35 8.89 -50.38
N LYS A 871 18.30 8.30 -49.79
CA LYS A 871 16.98 8.15 -50.42
C LYS A 871 16.14 9.43 -50.42
N VAL A 872 16.20 10.21 -49.35
CA VAL A 872 15.28 11.33 -49.12
C VAL A 872 16.00 12.67 -49.28
N LEU A 873 17.02 12.96 -48.46
CA LEU A 873 17.63 14.30 -48.38
C LEU A 873 18.45 14.70 -49.62
N HIS A 874 19.22 13.79 -50.21
CA HIS A 874 19.99 14.06 -51.44
C HIS A 874 19.10 14.40 -52.65
N ASN A 875 17.83 14.00 -52.61
CA ASN A 875 16.84 14.28 -53.65
C ASN A 875 16.10 15.61 -53.41
N LEU A 876 16.22 16.22 -52.22
CA LEU A 876 15.52 17.45 -51.81
C LEU A 876 16.42 18.71 -51.71
N GLY A 877 17.74 18.58 -51.86
CA GLY A 877 18.70 19.68 -51.67
C GLY A 877 18.68 20.80 -52.75
N PRO A 878 19.32 21.97 -52.47
CA PRO A 878 19.26 23.16 -53.34
C PRO A 878 19.89 22.98 -54.73
N MET A 879 20.73 21.97 -54.96
CA MET A 879 21.27 21.65 -56.29
C MET A 879 20.43 20.65 -57.08
N GLY A 880 19.32 20.15 -56.53
CA GLY A 880 18.28 19.34 -57.19
C GLY A 880 18.78 18.10 -57.94
N TRP A 881 18.45 16.91 -57.46
CA TRP A 881 18.69 15.62 -58.13
C TRP A 881 20.12 15.47 -58.70
N SER A 882 21.14 15.45 -57.82
CA SER A 882 22.53 15.24 -58.26
C SER A 882 22.96 13.78 -58.30
N ASP A 883 22.18 12.86 -57.72
CA ASP A 883 22.58 11.46 -57.54
C ASP A 883 21.97 10.48 -58.56
N PHE A 884 21.13 10.97 -59.48
CA PHE A 884 20.55 10.21 -60.60
C PHE A 884 20.01 8.81 -60.23
N GLY A 885 19.33 8.70 -59.08
CA GLY A 885 18.69 7.47 -58.63
C GLY A 885 19.62 6.47 -57.94
N GLY A 886 20.86 6.84 -57.61
CA GLY A 886 21.77 5.99 -56.81
C GLY A 886 22.09 4.64 -57.46
N SER A 887 22.63 3.69 -56.68
CA SER A 887 22.80 2.29 -57.07
C SER A 887 22.75 1.37 -55.85
N GLY A 888 22.08 0.22 -55.94
CA GLY A 888 21.91 -0.70 -54.80
C GLY A 888 20.78 -0.24 -53.88
N ASP A 889 20.97 -0.32 -52.56
CA ASP A 889 19.94 0.01 -51.56
C ASP A 889 19.52 1.50 -51.54
N CYS A 890 20.11 2.35 -52.39
CA CYS A 890 19.75 3.76 -52.61
C CYS A 890 18.84 3.98 -53.85
N GLU A 891 18.40 2.94 -54.55
CA GLU A 891 17.61 3.07 -55.78
C GLU A 891 16.15 3.47 -55.49
N LEU A 892 15.67 4.52 -56.18
CA LEU A 892 14.26 4.91 -56.21
C LEU A 892 13.59 4.25 -57.42
N GLU A 893 12.83 3.18 -57.18
CA GLU A 893 12.14 2.48 -58.26
C GLU A 893 11.07 3.38 -58.90
N GLY A 894 11.06 3.46 -60.23
CA GLY A 894 10.07 4.24 -61.00
C GLY A 894 10.54 5.61 -61.53
N THR A 895 11.71 6.11 -61.11
CA THR A 895 12.19 7.44 -61.54
C THR A 895 13.13 7.44 -62.74
N GLY A 896 13.58 6.27 -63.21
CA GLY A 896 14.65 6.14 -64.22
C GLY A 896 14.45 6.93 -65.53
N THR A 897 13.21 7.29 -65.87
CA THR A 897 12.91 8.14 -67.03
C THR A 897 13.20 9.62 -66.76
N ILE A 898 12.94 10.10 -65.54
CA ILE A 898 13.20 11.47 -65.08
C ILE A 898 14.71 11.64 -64.80
N ASP A 899 15.36 10.62 -64.23
CA ASP A 899 16.81 10.52 -64.06
C ASP A 899 17.57 10.77 -65.37
N MET A 900 17.18 10.05 -66.43
CA MET A 900 17.77 10.21 -67.76
C MET A 900 17.52 11.60 -68.35
N VAL A 901 16.37 12.21 -68.07
CA VAL A 901 16.02 13.56 -68.56
C VAL A 901 16.80 14.64 -67.81
N ALA A 902 16.92 14.56 -66.48
CA ALA A 902 17.72 15.46 -65.66
C ALA A 902 19.23 15.34 -65.98
N ALA A 903 19.74 14.12 -66.12
CA ALA A 903 21.12 13.86 -66.55
C ALA A 903 21.39 14.42 -67.95
N ALA A 904 20.47 14.23 -68.89
CA ALA A 904 20.57 14.81 -70.23
C ALA A 904 20.51 16.35 -70.19
N LEU A 905 19.68 16.95 -69.35
CA LEU A 905 19.59 18.41 -69.18
C LEU A 905 20.87 19.01 -68.59
N TYR A 906 21.48 18.36 -67.58
CA TYR A 906 22.77 18.77 -67.03
C TYR A 906 23.90 18.58 -68.05
N ILE A 907 24.01 17.42 -68.71
CA ILE A 907 25.06 17.15 -69.71
C ILE A 907 24.94 18.11 -70.90
N VAL A 908 23.72 18.32 -71.43
CA VAL A 908 23.48 19.23 -72.56
C VAL A 908 23.64 20.69 -72.13
N GLY A 909 23.17 21.07 -70.94
CA GLY A 909 23.31 22.42 -70.38
C GLY A 909 24.78 22.82 -70.16
N ILE A 910 25.56 21.93 -69.54
CA ILE A 910 27.00 22.12 -69.29
C ILE A 910 27.79 22.09 -70.61
N ALA A 911 27.48 21.19 -71.54
CA ALA A 911 28.11 21.17 -72.86
C ALA A 911 27.82 22.44 -73.69
N LEU A 912 26.61 22.99 -73.61
CA LEU A 912 26.23 24.25 -74.27
C LEU A 912 26.89 25.47 -73.62
N LEU A 913 27.09 25.46 -72.30
CA LEU A 913 27.84 26.47 -71.58
C LEU A 913 29.34 26.44 -71.96
N ALA A 914 29.95 25.26 -71.99
CA ALA A 914 31.34 25.08 -72.40
C ALA A 914 31.56 25.46 -73.88
N TYR A 915 30.68 25.04 -74.78
CA TYR A 915 30.76 25.35 -76.21
C TYR A 915 30.47 26.84 -76.50
N GLY A 916 29.48 27.44 -75.83
CA GLY A 916 29.19 28.87 -75.89
C GLY A 916 30.34 29.73 -75.35
N GLY A 917 30.97 29.29 -74.25
CA GLY A 917 32.17 29.91 -73.67
C GLY A 917 33.38 29.83 -74.60
N MET A 918 33.68 28.66 -75.18
CA MET A 918 34.77 28.51 -76.16
C MET A 918 34.57 29.36 -77.42
N MET A 919 33.33 29.48 -77.93
CA MET A 919 33.03 30.36 -79.07
C MET A 919 33.16 31.85 -78.75
N MET A 920 32.90 32.27 -77.50
CA MET A 920 33.15 33.65 -77.06
C MET A 920 34.65 33.96 -76.93
N VAL A 921 35.48 32.97 -76.59
CA VAL A 921 36.95 33.09 -76.48
C VAL A 921 37.64 33.01 -77.86
N GLY A 922 37.15 32.16 -78.76
CA GLY A 922 37.68 31.99 -80.13
C GLY A 922 37.38 33.13 -81.11
N GLY A 923 36.50 34.07 -80.76
CA GLY A 923 36.16 35.25 -81.58
C GLY A 923 37.20 36.37 -81.64
N ARG A 924 38.37 36.18 -80.99
CA ARG A 924 39.51 37.11 -81.02
C ARG A 924 40.72 36.46 -81.71
N SER A 925 40.67 36.20 -83.01
CA SER A 925 41.85 36.37 -83.90
C SER A 925 41.50 35.93 -85.33
N ALA A 926 41.40 36.90 -86.25
CA ALA A 926 41.61 36.66 -87.66
C ALA A 926 42.13 37.96 -88.32
N LYS A 927 43.46 38.13 -88.32
CA LYS A 927 44.22 38.79 -89.40
C LYS A 927 45.68 38.30 -89.40
N GLY A 928 45.90 37.21 -90.13
CA GLY A 928 47.00 36.98 -91.09
C GLY A 928 48.47 36.95 -90.64
N GLY A 929 49.14 35.81 -90.87
CA GLY A 929 50.60 35.79 -91.12
C GLY A 929 51.35 34.48 -90.89
N SER A 930 51.16 33.48 -91.77
CA SER A 930 52.14 32.50 -92.30
C SER A 930 53.25 31.90 -91.41
N LEU A 931 53.31 30.56 -91.32
CA LEU A 931 54.41 29.75 -91.90
C LEU A 931 54.16 28.24 -91.72
N LEU A 932 53.92 27.55 -92.84
CA LEU A 932 54.19 26.12 -93.01
C LEU A 932 55.54 26.00 -93.73
N ALA A 933 56.48 25.25 -93.16
CA ALA A 933 57.42 24.43 -93.92
C ALA A 933 58.13 23.45 -92.97
N ALA A 934 58.03 22.17 -93.29
CA ALA A 934 58.71 21.06 -92.64
C ALA A 934 60.18 20.95 -93.04
N SER A 935 60.99 20.29 -92.20
CA SER A 935 62.08 19.41 -92.64
C SER A 935 62.54 18.51 -91.49
N GLU A 936 62.58 17.20 -91.74
CA GLU A 936 63.43 16.16 -91.12
C GLU A 936 64.93 16.60 -91.10
N LYS A 937 65.91 16.04 -90.36
CA LYS A 937 66.09 14.80 -89.58
C LYS A 937 67.41 14.88 -88.76
N GLU A 938 67.61 13.85 -87.93
CA GLU A 938 68.83 13.37 -87.21
C GLU A 938 69.23 14.19 -85.97
N GLU A 939 69.33 13.62 -84.76
CA GLU A 939 69.53 12.23 -84.29
C GLU A 939 68.42 11.75 -83.33
#